data_AF-A0A9W6XPB7-F1
#
_entry.id   AF-A0A9W6XPB7-F1
#
_cell.length_a   1.000
_cell.length_b   1.000
_cell.length_c   1.000
_cell.angle_alpha   90.00
_cell.angle_beta   90.00
_cell.angle_gamma   90.00
#
_symmetry.space_group_name_H-M   'P 1'
#
loop_
_entity.id
_entity.type
_entity.pdbx_description
1 polymer ?
#
loop_
_entity_poly.entity_id
_entity_poly.type
_entity_poly.pdbx_seq_one_letter_code
_entity_poly.pdbx_strand_id
1 'polypeptide(L)'
;MKRSRTATTVPKDEINLSFSSEESKTEYAQALQDRHDGLYQHAAEALERIIEGDSEKLWVELALTQFQLWEAHVRALHMPSILESVSELKQSRKGDVKSVHAQLLQEAYSTFLIAMEYPNSKSSPELLLALVRLYIEFGSYRGALAVCTLLVEGYPSSPHLNEAIFLSALTASVLGRHRESAQYFQYLAEGQGPSSSFAYRLAAYQFSLLAALQLAHVPGMRALERETYTQAYKALVALPPVLPSEKSAHILYTTSRKNEEQRTLLWCRDVQTWLDLAQRLAGPANAPHLVLLAMREARRRMTAASGGLPGAKLLLEGASLLRTGDNLAAERVFAEALLQQPRDTYYSARHERFLLEICSPSWCAQFALEHKSAARMKVFYRRCRRLTQWRIGVAYVLEQHRNAMAIRIQCAWRGFQARTELVVLREKQRDREAQSNVDMGEQDDRLIELRLNAAARKIQSLLHIARDKRKLRALRARKIEREALLAKFAGRRAELGRLGILRRWRIFVSNQKQERLDAAVRIQRQVRAWRFDMLHQHVLEYHRKQNEAVIIIQGLFRGFRCRQRLRRRRTAEVLIDGHLIFGSRLKGQPRDIVLWSCLLALSRYIRQRDAAAFQLQHWWKHQQKRSRMLCVLGKRAAQRRLLGRLQQSFYNLARSFFRELRAVCNARRVRRHEAATKIQRRLRCWLMRRRYLSTLDRYSVAAQRGEKAARKIALQRARRLFNGWRESALERRRKQHEAACLVQRTFRRHRAQRQARGIMAKKAAQAQLLATAYQKPLERCFRQWEAVALLEKSVLRVRSSSLIGSREITPVSGHRKPDTAPGSKIGKMPTLEEVSS
;
A
#
# COMPACT_ATOMS: atom_id res chain seq x y z
N MET A 1 -19.78 5.17 -25.05
CA MET A 1 -20.45 5.59 -26.31
C MET A 1 -21.79 6.20 -25.96
N LYS A 2 -22.29 7.20 -26.70
CA LYS A 2 -23.71 7.58 -26.62
C LYS A 2 -24.51 6.57 -27.45
N ARG A 3 -25.42 5.81 -26.84
CA ARG A 3 -26.46 5.06 -27.57
C ARG A 3 -27.74 5.89 -27.59
N SER A 4 -28.41 5.92 -28.73
CA SER A 4 -29.69 6.59 -28.93
C SER A 4 -30.81 5.83 -28.22
N ARG A 5 -31.67 6.54 -27.48
CA ARG A 5 -32.97 6.00 -27.05
C ARG A 5 -33.85 5.86 -28.30
N THR A 6 -34.01 4.64 -28.78
CA THR A 6 -35.12 4.28 -29.68
C THR A 6 -36.26 3.81 -28.80
N ALA A 7 -37.39 4.54 -28.82
CA ALA A 7 -38.55 4.16 -28.03
C ALA A 7 -39.28 2.99 -28.70
N THR A 8 -39.01 1.77 -28.25
CA THR A 8 -39.82 0.60 -28.58
C THR A 8 -41.13 0.63 -27.81
N THR A 9 -42.23 0.33 -28.50
CA THR A 9 -43.59 0.39 -27.96
C THR A 9 -43.85 -0.73 -26.95
N VAL A 10 -44.28 -0.36 -25.73
CA VAL A 10 -44.76 -1.29 -24.71
C VAL A 10 -46.01 -2.03 -25.22
N PRO A 11 -46.12 -3.37 -25.05
CA PRO A 11 -47.33 -4.12 -25.41
C PRO A 11 -48.51 -3.77 -24.49
N LYS A 12 -49.75 -3.80 -25.02
CA LYS A 12 -50.94 -3.15 -24.43
C LYS A 12 -51.64 -3.91 -23.28
N ASP A 13 -50.90 -4.71 -22.50
CA ASP A 13 -51.47 -5.62 -21.48
C ASP A 13 -51.39 -5.08 -20.03
N GLU A 14 -51.27 -3.76 -19.88
CA GLU A 14 -51.02 -3.03 -18.62
C GLU A 14 -52.20 -3.03 -17.62
N ILE A 15 -53.38 -3.52 -18.00
CA ILE A 15 -54.66 -3.16 -17.37
C ILE A 15 -54.82 -3.62 -15.91
N ASN A 16 -54.18 -4.72 -15.49
CA ASN A 16 -54.37 -5.35 -14.17
C ASN A 16 -53.05 -5.51 -13.39
N LEU A 17 -52.51 -4.40 -12.84
CA LEU A 17 -51.46 -4.38 -11.81
C LEU A 17 -51.63 -3.14 -10.90
N SER A 18 -51.96 -3.35 -9.63
CA SER A 18 -52.15 -2.29 -8.63
C SER A 18 -50.86 -1.99 -7.87
N PHE A 19 -50.04 -1.09 -8.43
CA PHE A 19 -48.80 -0.62 -7.82
C PHE A 19 -49.05 0.35 -6.66
N SER A 20 -48.20 0.30 -5.62
CA SER A 20 -48.28 1.18 -4.43
C SER A 20 -47.88 2.64 -4.70
N SER A 21 -47.10 2.89 -5.76
CA SER A 21 -46.62 4.21 -6.16
C SER A 21 -46.43 4.35 -7.67
N GLU A 22 -46.46 5.58 -8.21
CA GLU A 22 -46.04 5.85 -9.59
C GLU A 22 -44.55 5.52 -9.81
N GLU A 23 -43.72 5.69 -8.78
CA GLU A 23 -42.28 5.37 -8.83
C GLU A 23 -42.07 3.88 -9.12
N SER A 24 -42.77 2.98 -8.41
CA SER A 24 -42.68 1.53 -8.62
C SER A 24 -43.18 1.07 -10.00
N LYS A 25 -44.14 1.78 -10.63
CA LYS A 25 -44.49 1.58 -12.05
C LYS A 25 -43.30 1.90 -12.97
N THR A 26 -42.60 3.00 -12.72
CA THR A 26 -41.45 3.38 -13.55
C THR A 26 -40.24 2.46 -13.32
N GLU A 27 -40.03 1.98 -12.10
CA GLU A 27 -39.00 0.97 -11.81
C GLU A 27 -39.34 -0.39 -12.45
N TYR A 28 -40.63 -0.80 -12.47
CA TYR A 28 -41.08 -2.02 -13.16
C TYR A 28 -40.86 -1.93 -14.67
N ALA A 29 -41.28 -0.83 -15.31
CA ALA A 29 -41.06 -0.60 -16.74
C ALA A 29 -39.56 -0.55 -17.09
N GLN A 30 -38.73 0.04 -16.21
CA GLN A 30 -37.28 -0.01 -16.38
C GLN A 30 -36.72 -1.42 -16.20
N ALA A 31 -37.18 -2.19 -15.21
CA ALA A 31 -36.71 -3.57 -14.98
C ALA A 31 -37.02 -4.49 -16.18
N LEU A 32 -38.18 -4.34 -16.81
CA LEU A 32 -38.51 -5.03 -18.06
C LEU A 32 -37.58 -4.60 -19.21
N GLN A 33 -37.30 -3.30 -19.35
CA GLN A 33 -36.34 -2.81 -20.36
C GLN A 33 -34.92 -3.34 -20.10
N ASP A 34 -34.44 -3.30 -18.86
CA ASP A 34 -33.14 -3.84 -18.45
C ASP A 34 -33.07 -5.36 -18.70
N ARG A 35 -34.18 -6.10 -18.54
CA ARG A 35 -34.28 -7.52 -18.97
C ARG A 35 -34.10 -7.66 -20.49
N HIS A 36 -34.81 -6.87 -21.29
CA HIS A 36 -34.73 -6.93 -22.75
C HIS A 36 -33.35 -6.51 -23.29
N ASP A 37 -32.66 -5.57 -22.62
CA ASP A 37 -31.28 -5.18 -22.92
C ASP A 37 -30.22 -6.16 -22.38
N GLY A 38 -30.63 -7.23 -21.68
CA GLY A 38 -29.77 -8.30 -21.18
C GLY A 38 -29.08 -8.02 -19.83
N LEU A 39 -29.46 -6.95 -19.14
CA LEU A 39 -28.95 -6.53 -17.83
C LEU A 39 -29.66 -7.26 -16.68
N TYR A 40 -29.78 -8.59 -16.77
CA TYR A 40 -30.65 -9.41 -15.91
C TYR A 40 -30.43 -9.23 -14.40
N GLN A 41 -29.20 -8.90 -13.96
CA GLN A 41 -28.94 -8.62 -12.53
C GLN A 41 -29.64 -7.33 -12.07
N HIS A 42 -29.63 -6.27 -12.88
CA HIS A 42 -30.30 -5.01 -12.53
C HIS A 42 -31.83 -5.16 -12.60
N ALA A 43 -32.34 -5.91 -13.57
CA ALA A 43 -33.76 -6.27 -13.66
C ALA A 43 -34.23 -7.05 -12.41
N ALA A 44 -33.51 -8.09 -12.00
CA ALA A 44 -33.83 -8.87 -10.80
C ALA A 44 -33.71 -8.01 -9.52
N GLU A 45 -32.62 -7.26 -9.35
CA GLU A 45 -32.43 -6.37 -8.20
C GLU A 45 -33.47 -5.23 -8.11
N ALA A 46 -34.15 -4.88 -9.21
CA ALA A 46 -35.25 -3.93 -9.23
C ALA A 46 -36.59 -4.61 -8.90
N LEU A 47 -36.91 -5.74 -9.53
CA LEU A 47 -38.12 -6.52 -9.24
C LEU A 47 -38.17 -6.97 -7.76
N GLU A 48 -37.04 -7.38 -7.18
CA GLU A 48 -36.90 -7.72 -5.76
C GLU A 48 -37.21 -6.55 -4.80
N ARG A 49 -37.22 -5.30 -5.27
CA ARG A 49 -37.62 -4.11 -4.47
C ARG A 49 -39.09 -3.75 -4.64
N ILE A 50 -39.67 -4.09 -5.79
CA ILE A 50 -41.06 -3.76 -6.16
C ILE A 50 -42.05 -4.76 -5.53
N ILE A 51 -41.59 -5.97 -5.18
CA ILE A 51 -42.39 -7.00 -4.52
C ILE A 51 -42.56 -6.67 -3.02
N GLU A 52 -43.47 -5.74 -2.75
CA GLU A 52 -43.96 -5.42 -1.40
C GLU A 52 -45.24 -6.22 -1.04
N GLY A 53 -45.77 -7.04 -1.96
CA GLY A 53 -46.97 -7.86 -1.75
C GLY A 53 -47.22 -8.90 -2.86
N ASP A 54 -48.11 -9.86 -2.57
CA ASP A 54 -48.39 -11.00 -3.45
C ASP A 54 -49.10 -10.60 -4.74
N SER A 55 -48.41 -10.74 -5.87
CA SER A 55 -49.02 -10.63 -7.20
C SER A 55 -48.37 -11.61 -8.17
N GLU A 56 -49.21 -12.43 -8.83
CA GLU A 56 -48.79 -13.49 -9.75
C GLU A 56 -47.84 -12.95 -10.84
N LYS A 57 -48.17 -11.80 -11.45
CA LYS A 57 -47.36 -11.19 -12.52
C LYS A 57 -45.94 -10.79 -12.08
N LEU A 58 -45.76 -10.20 -10.88
CA LEU A 58 -44.43 -9.81 -10.41
C LEU A 58 -43.59 -11.02 -10.04
N TRP A 59 -44.18 -12.05 -9.41
CA TRP A 59 -43.49 -13.30 -9.12
C TRP A 59 -43.08 -14.05 -10.39
N VAL A 60 -43.95 -14.08 -11.41
CA VAL A 60 -43.64 -14.66 -12.73
C VAL A 60 -42.50 -13.92 -13.42
N GLU A 61 -42.50 -12.58 -13.43
CA GLU A 61 -41.42 -11.81 -14.06
C GLU A 61 -40.10 -11.86 -13.27
N LEU A 62 -40.15 -11.96 -11.93
CA LEU A 62 -38.95 -12.21 -11.13
C LEU A 62 -38.38 -13.62 -11.38
N ALA A 63 -39.23 -14.64 -11.45
CA ALA A 63 -38.82 -16.00 -11.76
C ALA A 63 -38.13 -16.07 -13.13
N LEU A 64 -38.73 -15.47 -14.17
CA LEU A 64 -38.16 -15.40 -15.52
C LEU A 64 -36.84 -14.60 -15.56
N THR A 65 -36.72 -13.47 -14.87
CA THR A 65 -35.46 -12.69 -14.83
C THR A 65 -34.35 -13.42 -14.08
N GLN A 66 -34.63 -14.03 -12.93
CA GLN A 66 -33.63 -14.83 -12.20
C GLN A 66 -33.21 -16.08 -12.99
N PHE A 67 -34.13 -16.74 -13.69
CA PHE A 67 -33.79 -17.83 -14.62
C PHE A 67 -32.90 -17.35 -15.78
N GLN A 68 -33.21 -16.20 -16.39
CA GLN A 68 -32.39 -15.64 -17.48
C GLN A 68 -31.00 -15.20 -16.98
N LEU A 69 -30.90 -14.64 -15.76
CA LEU A 69 -29.63 -14.33 -15.10
C LEU A 69 -28.78 -15.59 -14.87
N TRP A 70 -29.41 -16.65 -14.35
CA TRP A 70 -28.77 -17.95 -14.17
C TRP A 70 -28.33 -18.56 -15.52
N GLU A 71 -29.18 -18.55 -16.54
CA GLU A 71 -28.88 -19.10 -17.86
C GLU A 71 -27.75 -18.32 -18.56
N ALA A 72 -27.73 -16.98 -18.47
CA ALA A 72 -26.64 -16.16 -18.99
C ALA A 72 -25.30 -16.47 -18.28
N HIS A 73 -25.31 -16.57 -16.95
CA HIS A 73 -24.14 -16.95 -16.16
C HIS A 73 -23.63 -18.36 -16.54
N VAL A 74 -24.54 -19.31 -16.74
CA VAL A 74 -24.23 -20.70 -17.09
C VAL A 74 -23.70 -20.84 -18.51
N ARG A 75 -24.28 -20.15 -19.50
CA ARG A 75 -23.74 -20.10 -20.87
C ARG A 75 -22.35 -19.47 -20.90
N ALA A 76 -22.06 -18.53 -20.00
CA ALA A 76 -20.74 -17.90 -19.87
C ALA A 76 -19.67 -18.78 -19.19
N LEU A 77 -20.01 -19.91 -18.51
CA LEU A 77 -19.04 -20.72 -17.74
C LEU A 77 -17.79 -21.12 -18.53
N HIS A 78 -17.94 -21.47 -19.80
CA HIS A 78 -16.83 -21.89 -20.67
C HIS A 78 -16.11 -20.71 -21.38
N MET A 79 -16.50 -19.46 -21.10
CA MET A 79 -16.00 -18.25 -21.76
C MET A 79 -15.33 -17.28 -20.77
N PRO A 80 -14.22 -16.60 -21.12
CA PRO A 80 -13.53 -15.70 -20.19
C PRO A 80 -14.36 -14.52 -19.65
N SER A 81 -15.44 -14.14 -20.34
CA SER A 81 -16.34 -13.05 -19.96
C SER A 81 -17.04 -13.26 -18.61
N ILE A 82 -17.18 -14.51 -18.15
CA ILE A 82 -17.77 -14.79 -16.82
C ILE A 82 -17.03 -14.09 -15.67
N LEU A 83 -15.74 -13.79 -15.84
CA LEU A 83 -14.94 -13.08 -14.85
C LEU A 83 -15.44 -11.65 -14.59
N GLU A 84 -16.07 -11.02 -15.59
CA GLU A 84 -16.63 -9.67 -15.50
C GLU A 84 -17.98 -9.74 -14.76
N SER A 85 -18.91 -10.57 -15.23
CA SER A 85 -20.22 -10.79 -14.57
C SER A 85 -20.10 -11.27 -13.11
N VAL A 86 -19.13 -12.14 -12.80
CA VAL A 86 -18.87 -12.58 -11.43
C VAL A 86 -18.29 -11.46 -10.56
N SER A 87 -17.61 -10.48 -11.15
CA SER A 87 -17.12 -9.30 -10.41
C SER A 87 -18.25 -8.33 -10.06
N GLU A 88 -19.30 -8.28 -10.87
CA GLU A 88 -20.51 -7.47 -10.65
C GLU A 88 -21.41 -8.13 -9.59
N LEU A 89 -21.70 -9.42 -9.73
CA LEU A 89 -22.41 -10.24 -8.75
C LEU A 89 -21.77 -10.16 -7.35
N LYS A 90 -20.42 -10.24 -7.27
CA LYS A 90 -19.67 -10.14 -6.00
C LYS A 90 -19.58 -8.72 -5.42
N GLN A 91 -19.94 -7.67 -6.16
CA GLN A 91 -20.01 -6.30 -5.63
C GLN A 91 -21.37 -6.02 -4.98
N SER A 92 -22.45 -6.57 -5.55
CA SER A 92 -23.79 -6.51 -4.97
C SER A 92 -23.90 -7.44 -3.74
N ARG A 93 -23.61 -8.74 -3.93
CA ARG A 93 -23.89 -9.79 -2.95
C ARG A 93 -22.81 -9.91 -1.88
N LYS A 94 -23.03 -9.23 -0.74
CA LYS A 94 -22.08 -9.14 0.37
C LYS A 94 -22.05 -10.39 1.26
N GLY A 95 -21.45 -11.43 0.72
CA GLY A 95 -20.87 -12.53 1.49
C GLY A 95 -21.74 -13.76 1.61
N ASP A 96 -21.28 -14.84 0.97
CA ASP A 96 -21.47 -16.19 1.46
C ASP A 96 -20.29 -17.07 0.99
N VAL A 97 -20.17 -18.30 1.49
CA VAL A 97 -19.09 -19.24 1.13
C VAL A 97 -19.49 -20.18 -0.02
N LYS A 98 -20.78 -20.22 -0.38
CA LYS A 98 -21.30 -21.00 -1.52
C LYS A 98 -20.74 -20.49 -2.87
N SER A 99 -20.68 -21.39 -3.86
CA SER A 99 -20.38 -21.03 -5.24
C SER A 99 -21.52 -20.22 -5.86
N VAL A 100 -21.19 -19.10 -6.54
CA VAL A 100 -22.17 -18.16 -7.12
C VAL A 100 -23.18 -18.85 -8.04
N HIS A 101 -22.72 -19.80 -8.86
CA HIS A 101 -23.57 -20.63 -9.73
C HIS A 101 -24.67 -21.37 -8.96
N ALA A 102 -24.34 -21.98 -7.82
CA ALA A 102 -25.30 -22.72 -7.00
C ALA A 102 -26.25 -21.78 -6.23
N GLN A 103 -25.84 -20.55 -5.91
CA GLN A 103 -26.73 -19.53 -5.35
C GLN A 103 -27.77 -19.09 -6.39
N LEU A 104 -27.33 -18.70 -7.60
CA LEU A 104 -28.22 -18.31 -8.69
C LEU A 104 -29.21 -19.42 -9.07
N LEU A 105 -28.77 -20.68 -9.10
CA LEU A 105 -29.65 -21.83 -9.36
C LEU A 105 -30.66 -22.05 -8.22
N GLN A 106 -30.24 -21.91 -6.95
CA GLN A 106 -31.13 -22.06 -5.79
C GLN A 106 -32.17 -20.92 -5.71
N GLU A 107 -31.77 -19.69 -6.01
CA GLU A 107 -32.65 -18.51 -6.03
C GLU A 107 -33.70 -18.63 -7.13
N ALA A 108 -33.28 -18.82 -8.39
CA ALA A 108 -34.19 -18.98 -9.52
C ALA A 108 -35.17 -20.15 -9.32
N TYR A 109 -34.75 -21.23 -8.67
CA TYR A 109 -35.65 -22.33 -8.30
C TYR A 109 -36.65 -21.93 -7.21
N SER A 110 -36.22 -21.20 -6.18
CA SER A 110 -37.11 -20.76 -5.10
C SER A 110 -38.19 -19.77 -5.56
N THR A 111 -37.86 -18.85 -6.47
CA THR A 111 -38.85 -17.95 -7.09
C THR A 111 -39.72 -18.67 -8.10
N PHE A 112 -39.20 -19.66 -8.85
CA PHE A 112 -40.04 -20.53 -9.67
C PHE A 112 -41.04 -21.34 -8.85
N LEU A 113 -40.68 -21.83 -7.66
CA LEU A 113 -41.63 -22.52 -6.79
C LEU A 113 -42.78 -21.60 -6.39
N ILE A 114 -42.49 -20.38 -5.89
CA ILE A 114 -43.50 -19.38 -5.51
C ILE A 114 -44.39 -19.00 -6.71
N ALA A 115 -43.79 -18.70 -7.87
CA ALA A 115 -44.53 -18.38 -9.09
C ALA A 115 -45.43 -19.55 -9.53
N MET A 116 -45.01 -20.80 -9.32
CA MET A 116 -45.78 -22.02 -9.63
C MET A 116 -46.77 -22.44 -8.52
N GLU A 117 -46.98 -21.66 -7.45
CA GLU A 117 -48.10 -21.90 -6.53
C GLU A 117 -49.43 -21.41 -7.13
N TYR A 118 -49.41 -20.32 -7.91
CA TYR A 118 -50.59 -19.74 -8.55
C TYR A 118 -51.22 -20.66 -9.63
N PRO A 119 -52.52 -20.53 -9.96
CA PRO A 119 -53.16 -21.39 -10.95
C PRO A 119 -52.82 -21.09 -12.42
N ASN A 120 -52.62 -19.82 -12.80
CA ASN A 120 -52.49 -19.45 -14.21
C ASN A 120 -51.05 -19.63 -14.70
N SER A 121 -50.06 -19.39 -13.84
CA SER A 121 -48.65 -19.71 -14.12
C SER A 121 -48.45 -21.18 -14.55
N LYS A 122 -49.13 -22.12 -13.88
CA LYS A 122 -49.12 -23.57 -14.20
C LYS A 122 -49.61 -23.91 -15.61
N SER A 123 -50.42 -23.06 -16.22
CA SER A 123 -50.93 -23.25 -17.58
C SER A 123 -50.15 -22.48 -18.65
N SER A 124 -49.04 -21.81 -18.28
CA SER A 124 -48.18 -21.07 -19.22
C SER A 124 -47.01 -21.94 -19.73
N PRO A 125 -46.85 -22.12 -21.06
CA PRO A 125 -45.82 -23.02 -21.60
C PRO A 125 -44.39 -22.50 -21.38
N GLU A 126 -44.19 -21.19 -21.27
CA GLU A 126 -42.88 -20.57 -21.04
C GLU A 126 -42.31 -20.92 -19.65
N LEU A 127 -43.13 -20.83 -18.59
CA LEU A 127 -42.70 -21.20 -17.24
C LEU A 127 -42.49 -22.70 -17.10
N LEU A 128 -43.36 -23.53 -17.68
CA LEU A 128 -43.18 -24.99 -17.68
C LEU A 128 -41.86 -25.39 -18.37
N LEU A 129 -41.48 -24.73 -19.48
CA LEU A 129 -40.22 -24.99 -20.17
C LEU A 129 -38.99 -24.56 -19.37
N ALA A 130 -39.05 -23.39 -18.71
CA ALA A 130 -37.98 -22.96 -17.80
C ALA A 130 -37.84 -23.90 -16.59
N LEU A 131 -38.96 -24.38 -16.03
CA LEU A 131 -39.00 -25.37 -14.96
C LEU A 131 -38.39 -26.72 -15.37
N VAL A 132 -38.65 -27.19 -16.60
CA VAL A 132 -37.97 -28.38 -17.16
C VAL A 132 -36.45 -28.19 -17.17
N ARG A 133 -35.96 -27.04 -17.64
CA ARG A 133 -34.52 -26.74 -17.68
C ARG A 133 -33.91 -26.69 -16.26
N LEU A 134 -34.63 -26.12 -15.28
CA LEU A 134 -34.22 -26.17 -13.87
C LEU A 134 -34.16 -27.61 -13.34
N TYR A 135 -35.21 -28.41 -13.55
CA TYR A 135 -35.24 -29.82 -13.12
C TYR A 135 -34.11 -30.66 -13.72
N ILE A 136 -33.68 -30.38 -14.97
CA ILE A 136 -32.52 -31.04 -15.59
C ILE A 136 -31.21 -30.74 -14.85
N GLU A 137 -31.02 -29.51 -14.37
CA GLU A 137 -29.79 -29.09 -13.68
C GLU A 137 -29.77 -29.52 -12.20
N PHE A 138 -30.93 -29.69 -11.56
CA PHE A 138 -31.04 -30.38 -10.26
C PHE A 138 -30.97 -31.92 -10.35
N GLY A 139 -30.86 -32.49 -11.56
CA GLY A 139 -30.83 -33.94 -11.76
C GLY A 139 -32.18 -34.65 -11.63
N SER A 140 -33.29 -33.90 -11.55
CA SER A 140 -34.65 -34.42 -11.43
C SER A 140 -35.23 -34.84 -12.79
N TYR A 141 -34.50 -35.69 -13.53
CA TYR A 141 -34.84 -36.04 -14.93
C TYR A 141 -36.22 -36.69 -15.10
N ARG A 142 -36.74 -37.38 -14.06
CA ARG A 142 -38.11 -37.93 -14.05
C ARG A 142 -39.17 -36.83 -13.98
N GLY A 143 -38.95 -35.79 -13.15
CA GLY A 143 -39.84 -34.63 -13.08
C GLY A 143 -39.77 -33.79 -14.36
N ALA A 144 -38.55 -33.59 -14.89
CA ALA A 144 -38.35 -32.92 -16.17
C ALA A 144 -39.08 -33.62 -17.32
N LEU A 145 -38.98 -34.95 -17.43
CA LEU A 145 -39.67 -35.72 -18.46
C LEU A 145 -41.21 -35.62 -18.33
N ALA A 146 -41.75 -35.63 -17.11
CA ALA A 146 -43.19 -35.49 -16.88
C ALA A 146 -43.75 -34.10 -17.25
N VAL A 147 -42.99 -33.03 -16.99
CA VAL A 147 -43.38 -31.67 -17.46
C VAL A 147 -43.19 -31.53 -18.96
N CYS A 148 -42.19 -32.20 -19.55
CA CYS A 148 -42.03 -32.32 -21.00
C CYS A 148 -43.23 -33.00 -21.67
N THR A 149 -43.74 -34.12 -21.16
CA THR A 149 -44.92 -34.78 -21.75
C THR A 149 -46.17 -33.91 -21.62
N LEU A 150 -46.38 -33.24 -20.48
CA LEU A 150 -47.47 -32.26 -20.32
C LEU A 150 -47.40 -31.10 -21.32
N LEU A 151 -46.20 -30.62 -21.65
CA LEU A 151 -46.01 -29.60 -22.70
C LEU A 151 -46.33 -30.14 -24.10
N VAL A 152 -45.89 -31.36 -24.43
CA VAL A 152 -46.09 -31.97 -25.76
C VAL A 152 -47.56 -32.35 -25.99
N GLU A 153 -48.22 -32.91 -24.98
CA GLU A 153 -49.61 -33.38 -25.06
C GLU A 153 -50.62 -32.24 -24.86
N GLY A 154 -50.37 -31.32 -23.93
CA GLY A 154 -51.28 -30.23 -23.59
C GLY A 154 -51.16 -28.99 -24.47
N TYR A 155 -50.00 -28.75 -25.10
CA TYR A 155 -49.71 -27.51 -25.83
C TYR A 155 -49.13 -27.73 -27.24
N PRO A 156 -49.75 -28.57 -28.10
CA PRO A 156 -49.24 -28.88 -29.45
C PRO A 156 -49.16 -27.66 -30.38
N SER A 157 -49.99 -26.63 -30.17
CA SER A 157 -49.95 -25.38 -30.96
C SER A 157 -48.92 -24.36 -30.44
N SER A 158 -48.13 -24.68 -29.42
CA SER A 158 -47.18 -23.72 -28.83
C SER A 158 -45.89 -23.55 -29.66
N PRO A 159 -45.30 -22.35 -29.70
CA PRO A 159 -44.02 -22.13 -30.38
C PRO A 159 -42.85 -22.94 -29.75
N HIS A 160 -43.04 -23.41 -28.52
CA HIS A 160 -42.05 -24.15 -27.75
C HIS A 160 -42.17 -25.69 -27.87
N LEU A 161 -43.13 -26.23 -28.63
CA LEU A 161 -43.31 -27.69 -28.79
C LEU A 161 -41.99 -28.39 -29.15
N ASN A 162 -41.28 -27.88 -30.16
CA ASN A 162 -40.01 -28.46 -30.61
C ASN A 162 -38.90 -28.37 -29.55
N GLU A 163 -38.92 -27.36 -28.67
CA GLU A 163 -38.01 -27.29 -27.52
C GLU A 163 -38.38 -28.32 -26.45
N ALA A 164 -39.67 -28.50 -26.16
CA ALA A 164 -40.15 -29.52 -25.22
C ALA A 164 -39.79 -30.94 -25.70
N ILE A 165 -39.90 -31.22 -27.00
CA ILE A 165 -39.45 -32.47 -27.62
C ILE A 165 -37.92 -32.63 -27.53
N PHE A 166 -37.14 -31.57 -27.72
CA PHE A 166 -35.68 -31.63 -27.55
C PHE A 166 -35.27 -31.93 -26.09
N LEU A 167 -35.96 -31.31 -25.13
CA LEU A 167 -35.74 -31.56 -23.70
C LEU A 167 -36.25 -32.96 -23.29
N SER A 168 -37.27 -33.50 -23.96
CA SER A 168 -37.69 -34.91 -23.86
C SER A 168 -36.58 -35.85 -24.35
N ALA A 169 -35.99 -35.56 -25.53
CA ALA A 169 -34.89 -36.33 -26.09
C ALA A 169 -33.65 -36.33 -25.16
N LEU A 170 -33.32 -35.18 -24.57
CA LEU A 170 -32.23 -35.02 -23.61
C LEU A 170 -32.50 -35.79 -22.32
N THR A 171 -33.66 -35.62 -21.69
CA THR A 171 -34.02 -36.31 -20.44
C THR A 171 -34.11 -37.83 -20.63
N ALA A 172 -34.69 -38.30 -21.74
CA ALA A 172 -34.67 -39.71 -22.12
C ALA A 172 -33.24 -40.26 -22.28
N SER A 173 -32.32 -39.51 -22.90
CA SER A 173 -30.91 -39.90 -23.01
C SER A 173 -30.24 -40.08 -21.64
N VAL A 174 -30.46 -39.15 -20.70
CA VAL A 174 -29.85 -39.20 -19.36
C VAL A 174 -30.48 -40.30 -18.49
N LEU A 175 -31.76 -40.60 -18.69
CA LEU A 175 -32.46 -41.74 -18.09
C LEU A 175 -32.08 -43.11 -18.71
N GLY A 176 -31.14 -43.16 -19.66
CA GLY A 176 -30.71 -44.38 -20.34
C GLY A 176 -31.71 -44.92 -21.38
N ARG A 177 -32.79 -44.18 -21.66
CA ARG A 177 -33.84 -44.53 -22.63
C ARG A 177 -33.42 -44.13 -24.05
N HIS A 178 -32.28 -44.65 -24.49
CA HIS A 178 -31.63 -44.25 -25.74
C HIS A 178 -32.51 -44.46 -26.99
N ARG A 179 -33.40 -45.46 -27.00
CA ARG A 179 -34.35 -45.67 -28.12
C ARG A 179 -35.38 -44.54 -28.24
N GLU A 180 -36.02 -44.16 -27.13
CA GLU A 180 -36.97 -43.03 -27.08
C GLU A 180 -36.27 -41.72 -27.47
N SER A 181 -35.07 -41.50 -26.90
CA SER A 181 -34.22 -40.35 -27.22
C SER A 181 -33.91 -40.24 -28.72
N ALA A 182 -33.56 -41.35 -29.39
CA ALA A 182 -33.32 -41.39 -30.83
C ALA A 182 -34.56 -40.99 -31.63
N GLN A 183 -35.74 -41.50 -31.26
CA GLN A 183 -37.01 -41.21 -31.96
C GLN A 183 -37.39 -39.74 -31.85
N TYR A 184 -37.24 -39.11 -30.68
CA TYR A 184 -37.47 -37.67 -30.51
C TYR A 184 -36.49 -36.82 -31.35
N PHE A 185 -35.21 -37.24 -31.49
CA PHE A 185 -34.27 -36.56 -32.39
C PHE A 185 -34.57 -36.80 -33.87
N GLN A 186 -35.08 -37.97 -34.27
CA GLN A 186 -35.52 -38.21 -35.66
C GLN A 186 -36.71 -37.32 -36.03
N TYR A 187 -37.72 -37.22 -35.17
CA TYR A 187 -38.86 -36.32 -35.35
C TYR A 187 -38.42 -34.85 -35.53
N LEU A 188 -37.44 -34.38 -34.74
CA LEU A 188 -36.88 -33.03 -34.87
C LEU A 188 -36.01 -32.83 -36.12
N ALA A 189 -35.48 -33.90 -36.73
CA ALA A 189 -34.80 -33.82 -38.01
C ALA A 189 -35.80 -33.73 -39.17
N GLU A 190 -36.89 -34.49 -39.10
CA GLU A 190 -37.96 -34.55 -40.12
C GLU A 190 -38.83 -33.29 -40.12
N GLY A 191 -39.13 -32.73 -38.94
CA GLY A 191 -39.94 -31.51 -38.80
C GLY A 191 -39.27 -30.20 -39.23
N GLN A 192 -37.98 -30.19 -39.59
CA GLN A 192 -37.27 -28.99 -40.01
C GLN A 192 -37.44 -28.68 -41.50
N GLY A 193 -38.59 -28.08 -41.86
CA GLY A 193 -38.75 -27.39 -43.13
C GLY A 193 -37.87 -26.13 -43.24
N PRO A 194 -37.60 -25.61 -44.46
CA PRO A 194 -36.68 -24.49 -44.68
C PRO A 194 -37.11 -23.16 -44.02
N SER A 195 -38.35 -23.08 -43.52
CA SER A 195 -38.92 -21.89 -42.87
C SER A 195 -39.05 -22.01 -41.34
N SER A 196 -38.74 -23.16 -40.73
CA SER A 196 -38.95 -23.36 -39.28
C SER A 196 -37.81 -22.77 -38.45
N SER A 197 -38.03 -21.61 -37.83
CA SER A 197 -37.04 -20.92 -36.98
C SER A 197 -36.87 -21.61 -35.62
N PHE A 198 -36.20 -22.76 -35.57
CA PHE A 198 -35.97 -23.49 -34.33
C PHE A 198 -34.99 -22.76 -33.38
N ALA A 199 -35.40 -22.58 -32.13
CA ALA A 199 -34.73 -21.72 -31.14
C ALA A 199 -33.23 -22.00 -30.98
N TYR A 200 -32.81 -23.28 -30.96
CA TYR A 200 -31.41 -23.64 -30.72
C TYR A 200 -30.50 -23.59 -31.96
N ARG A 201 -31.03 -23.22 -33.14
CA ARG A 201 -30.26 -23.11 -34.41
C ARG A 201 -29.44 -24.36 -34.79
N LEU A 202 -29.88 -25.54 -34.31
CA LEU A 202 -29.40 -26.84 -34.75
C LEU A 202 -30.08 -27.19 -36.08
N ALA A 203 -29.35 -27.82 -36.99
CA ALA A 203 -29.85 -28.26 -38.29
C ALA A 203 -30.27 -29.75 -38.26
N ALA A 204 -31.13 -30.16 -39.20
CA ALA A 204 -31.62 -31.53 -39.33
C ALA A 204 -30.51 -32.60 -39.22
N TYR A 205 -29.38 -32.41 -39.90
CA TYR A 205 -28.24 -33.34 -39.83
C TYR A 205 -27.66 -33.51 -38.41
N GLN A 206 -27.75 -32.48 -37.57
CA GLN A 206 -27.23 -32.48 -36.21
C GLN A 206 -28.14 -33.26 -35.27
N PHE A 207 -29.45 -33.23 -35.50
CA PHE A 207 -30.39 -34.13 -34.85
C PHE A 207 -30.23 -35.57 -35.34
N SER A 208 -30.03 -35.79 -36.65
CA SER A 208 -29.74 -37.13 -37.19
C SER A 208 -28.44 -37.72 -36.62
N LEU A 209 -27.38 -36.90 -36.44
CA LEU A 209 -26.16 -37.31 -35.74
C LEU A 209 -26.41 -37.68 -34.26
N LEU A 210 -27.26 -36.92 -33.55
CA LEU A 210 -27.63 -37.22 -32.17
C LEU A 210 -28.47 -38.50 -32.08
N ALA A 211 -29.43 -38.72 -32.98
CA ALA A 211 -30.20 -39.95 -33.08
C ALA A 211 -29.28 -41.16 -33.30
N ALA A 212 -28.35 -41.07 -34.25
CA ALA A 212 -27.35 -42.12 -34.50
C ALA A 212 -26.49 -42.42 -33.26
N LEU A 213 -26.04 -41.39 -32.53
CA LEU A 213 -25.32 -41.59 -31.26
C LEU A 213 -26.16 -42.32 -30.19
N GLN A 214 -27.45 -42.02 -30.07
CA GLN A 214 -28.32 -42.73 -29.12
C GLN A 214 -28.54 -44.17 -29.58
N LEU A 215 -28.75 -44.43 -30.88
CA LEU A 215 -28.88 -45.78 -31.43
C LEU A 215 -27.61 -46.63 -31.23
N ALA A 216 -26.42 -46.04 -31.30
CA ALA A 216 -25.15 -46.72 -31.02
C ALA A 216 -25.03 -47.23 -29.55
N HIS A 217 -25.83 -46.69 -28.62
CA HIS A 217 -25.95 -47.20 -27.26
C HIS A 217 -26.97 -48.34 -27.10
N VAL A 218 -27.81 -48.62 -28.09
CA VAL A 218 -28.83 -49.68 -28.04
C VAL A 218 -28.31 -50.97 -28.70
N PRO A 219 -28.22 -52.11 -27.98
CA PRO A 219 -27.77 -53.35 -28.58
C PRO A 219 -28.71 -53.80 -29.71
N GLY A 220 -28.12 -54.28 -30.82
CA GLY A 220 -28.83 -54.72 -32.02
C GLY A 220 -29.10 -53.65 -33.08
N MET A 221 -29.14 -52.36 -32.74
CA MET A 221 -29.64 -51.30 -33.63
C MET A 221 -28.63 -50.77 -34.67
N ARG A 222 -27.54 -51.51 -34.93
CA ARG A 222 -26.41 -51.08 -35.80
C ARG A 222 -26.75 -50.86 -37.28
N ALA A 223 -27.86 -51.38 -37.78
CA ALA A 223 -28.35 -51.08 -39.13
C ALA A 223 -28.93 -49.65 -39.18
N LEU A 224 -29.90 -49.38 -38.32
CA LEU A 224 -30.53 -48.07 -38.14
C LEU A 224 -29.53 -46.97 -37.75
N GLU A 225 -28.49 -47.31 -36.98
CA GLU A 225 -27.34 -46.42 -36.71
C GLU A 225 -26.64 -45.96 -38.00
N ARG A 226 -26.36 -46.88 -38.93
CA ARG A 226 -25.71 -46.57 -40.22
C ARG A 226 -26.66 -45.80 -41.13
N GLU A 227 -27.92 -46.20 -41.19
CA GLU A 227 -28.95 -45.53 -42.00
C GLU A 227 -29.12 -44.08 -41.55
N THR A 228 -29.26 -43.81 -40.24
CA THR A 228 -29.34 -42.45 -39.69
C THR A 228 -28.05 -41.65 -39.91
N TYR A 229 -26.86 -42.26 -39.90
CA TYR A 229 -25.63 -41.59 -40.34
C TYR A 229 -25.63 -41.24 -41.85
N THR A 230 -26.24 -42.04 -42.72
CA THR A 230 -26.38 -41.68 -44.15
C THR A 230 -27.40 -40.58 -44.38
N GLN A 231 -28.54 -40.61 -43.65
CA GLN A 231 -29.53 -39.51 -43.65
C GLN A 231 -28.89 -38.20 -43.16
N ALA A 232 -28.09 -38.25 -42.09
CA ALA A 232 -27.35 -37.10 -41.59
C ALA A 232 -26.40 -36.52 -42.66
N TYR A 233 -25.63 -37.37 -43.36
CA TYR A 233 -24.71 -36.88 -44.40
C TYR A 233 -25.45 -36.23 -45.58
N LYS A 234 -26.59 -36.81 -46.02
CA LYS A 234 -27.45 -36.23 -47.06
C LYS A 234 -28.00 -34.86 -46.64
N ALA A 235 -28.50 -34.76 -45.40
CA ALA A 235 -29.00 -33.50 -44.84
C ALA A 235 -27.88 -32.45 -44.66
N LEU A 236 -26.62 -32.85 -44.42
CA LEU A 236 -25.49 -31.92 -44.38
C LEU A 236 -25.15 -31.39 -45.77
N VAL A 237 -25.09 -32.26 -46.79
CA VAL A 237 -24.72 -31.87 -48.17
C VAL A 237 -25.80 -31.00 -48.85
N ALA A 238 -27.05 -31.08 -48.38
CA ALA A 238 -28.12 -30.18 -48.79
C ALA A 238 -28.03 -28.76 -48.21
N LEU A 239 -27.14 -28.50 -47.25
CA LEU A 239 -27.03 -27.24 -46.52
C LEU A 239 -25.72 -26.49 -46.82
N PRO A 240 -25.74 -25.15 -46.98
CA PRO A 240 -24.54 -24.37 -47.30
C PRO A 240 -23.51 -24.45 -46.16
N PRO A 241 -22.24 -24.80 -46.43
CA PRO A 241 -21.27 -25.11 -45.39
C PRO A 241 -20.72 -23.86 -44.68
N VAL A 242 -21.07 -23.71 -43.39
CA VAL A 242 -20.62 -22.59 -42.54
C VAL A 242 -19.39 -22.98 -41.73
N LEU A 243 -19.44 -24.14 -41.07
CA LEU A 243 -18.43 -24.68 -40.17
C LEU A 243 -17.20 -25.26 -40.89
N PRO A 244 -16.04 -25.40 -40.20
CA PRO A 244 -14.88 -26.10 -40.73
C PRO A 244 -15.18 -27.56 -41.10
N SER A 245 -15.91 -28.28 -40.23
CA SER A 245 -16.36 -29.65 -40.48
C SER A 245 -17.28 -29.76 -41.70
N GLU A 246 -18.33 -28.93 -41.77
CA GLU A 246 -19.25 -28.84 -42.93
C GLU A 246 -18.50 -28.56 -44.25
N LYS A 247 -17.49 -27.68 -44.24
CA LYS A 247 -16.64 -27.39 -45.40
C LYS A 247 -15.79 -28.58 -45.80
N SER A 248 -15.18 -29.29 -44.85
CA SER A 248 -14.40 -30.50 -45.14
C SER A 248 -15.28 -31.62 -45.74
N ALA A 249 -16.50 -31.78 -45.23
CA ALA A 249 -17.48 -32.76 -45.71
C ALA A 249 -17.96 -32.45 -47.13
N HIS A 250 -18.10 -31.16 -47.49
CA HIS A 250 -18.41 -30.71 -48.84
C HIS A 250 -17.23 -30.92 -49.82
N ILE A 251 -15.99 -30.65 -49.40
CA ILE A 251 -14.80 -30.95 -50.21
C ILE A 251 -14.70 -32.47 -50.44
N LEU A 252 -14.95 -33.29 -49.41
CA LEU A 252 -15.04 -34.74 -49.56
C LEU A 252 -16.21 -35.16 -50.46
N TYR A 253 -17.34 -34.43 -50.47
CA TYR A 253 -18.46 -34.74 -51.35
C TYR A 253 -18.12 -34.49 -52.83
N THR A 254 -17.47 -33.36 -53.15
CA THR A 254 -17.22 -32.92 -54.54
C THR A 254 -15.95 -33.52 -55.16
N THR A 255 -14.90 -33.78 -54.37
CA THR A 255 -13.60 -34.24 -54.90
C THR A 255 -13.39 -35.76 -54.85
N SER A 256 -14.16 -36.49 -54.03
CA SER A 256 -13.91 -37.90 -53.75
C SER A 256 -14.70 -38.84 -54.66
N ARG A 257 -14.00 -39.73 -55.36
CA ARG A 257 -14.61 -40.84 -56.13
C ARG A 257 -15.14 -42.00 -55.26
N LYS A 258 -15.22 -41.83 -53.93
CA LYS A 258 -15.63 -42.88 -52.99
C LYS A 258 -17.15 -43.03 -52.90
N ASN A 259 -17.61 -44.24 -52.59
CA ASN A 259 -19.04 -44.52 -52.33
C ASN A 259 -19.60 -43.63 -51.20
N GLU A 260 -20.91 -43.43 -51.18
CA GLU A 260 -21.58 -42.59 -50.17
C GLU A 260 -21.24 -43.06 -48.75
N GLU A 261 -21.43 -44.34 -48.43
CA GLU A 261 -21.07 -44.93 -47.12
C GLU A 261 -19.61 -44.71 -46.72
N GLN A 262 -18.68 -44.70 -47.68
CA GLN A 262 -17.27 -44.43 -47.41
C GLN A 262 -17.03 -42.95 -47.11
N ARG A 263 -17.79 -42.03 -47.74
CA ARG A 263 -17.79 -40.61 -47.40
C ARG A 263 -18.44 -40.35 -46.03
N THR A 264 -19.56 -41.00 -45.71
CA THR A 264 -20.21 -40.85 -44.39
C THR A 264 -19.31 -41.38 -43.27
N LEU A 265 -18.68 -42.55 -43.44
CA LEU A 265 -17.74 -43.11 -42.46
C LEU A 265 -16.49 -42.25 -42.27
N LEU A 266 -16.00 -41.57 -43.31
CA LEU A 266 -14.87 -40.62 -43.18
C LEU A 266 -15.29 -39.36 -42.43
N TRP A 267 -16.45 -38.78 -42.76
CA TRP A 267 -16.98 -37.60 -42.08
C TRP A 267 -17.34 -37.87 -40.61
N CYS A 268 -17.95 -39.03 -40.31
CA CYS A 268 -18.26 -39.45 -38.94
C CYS A 268 -17.00 -39.81 -38.13
N ARG A 269 -15.86 -40.04 -38.78
CA ARG A 269 -14.55 -40.23 -38.14
C ARG A 269 -13.80 -38.93 -37.91
N ASP A 270 -14.14 -37.83 -38.59
CA ASP A 270 -13.54 -36.53 -38.31
C ASP A 270 -13.90 -36.06 -36.89
N VAL A 271 -12.87 -35.62 -36.17
CA VAL A 271 -12.97 -35.10 -34.81
C VAL A 271 -13.63 -33.72 -34.82
N GLN A 272 -13.43 -32.89 -35.86
CA GLN A 272 -13.99 -31.54 -35.89
C GLN A 272 -15.52 -31.54 -35.99
N THR A 273 -16.13 -32.48 -36.73
CA THR A 273 -17.59 -32.71 -36.73
C THR A 273 -18.16 -32.79 -35.32
N TRP A 274 -17.52 -33.56 -34.43
CA TRP A 274 -17.97 -33.74 -33.04
C TRP A 274 -17.65 -32.53 -32.16
N LEU A 275 -16.51 -31.86 -32.37
CA LEU A 275 -16.14 -30.65 -31.63
C LEU A 275 -16.99 -29.44 -31.99
N ASP A 276 -17.46 -29.34 -33.24
CA ASP A 276 -18.37 -28.28 -33.69
C ASP A 276 -19.81 -28.55 -33.19
N LEU A 277 -20.27 -29.80 -33.25
CA LEU A 277 -21.55 -30.22 -32.67
C LEU A 277 -21.59 -29.92 -31.15
N ALA A 278 -20.53 -30.28 -30.41
CA ALA A 278 -20.39 -29.95 -29.00
C ALA A 278 -20.50 -28.43 -28.74
N GLN A 279 -19.93 -27.59 -29.60
CA GLN A 279 -19.98 -26.14 -29.45
C GLN A 279 -21.38 -25.56 -29.77
N ARG A 280 -22.12 -26.09 -30.76
CA ARG A 280 -23.53 -25.70 -30.98
C ARG A 280 -24.46 -26.18 -29.86
N LEU A 281 -24.17 -27.34 -29.25
CA LEU A 281 -24.94 -27.85 -28.10
C LEU A 281 -24.71 -27.04 -26.81
N ALA A 282 -23.53 -26.46 -26.66
CA ALA A 282 -23.17 -25.66 -25.49
C ALA A 282 -23.74 -24.24 -25.50
N GLY A 283 -23.73 -23.58 -26.66
CA GLY A 283 -24.15 -22.18 -26.79
C GLY A 283 -25.68 -22.02 -26.78
N PRO A 284 -26.34 -22.13 -27.94
CA PRO A 284 -27.79 -21.91 -28.05
C PRO A 284 -28.66 -23.01 -27.39
N ALA A 285 -28.26 -24.28 -27.45
CA ALA A 285 -29.02 -25.40 -26.86
C ALA A 285 -28.77 -25.61 -25.35
N ASN A 286 -27.72 -25.00 -24.79
CA ASN A 286 -27.38 -25.02 -23.36
C ASN A 286 -27.38 -26.42 -22.69
N ALA A 287 -27.00 -27.47 -23.43
CA ALA A 287 -27.29 -28.88 -23.12
C ALA A 287 -26.05 -29.70 -22.67
N PRO A 288 -25.58 -29.61 -21.41
CA PRO A 288 -24.27 -30.12 -20.98
C PRO A 288 -24.12 -31.64 -21.17
N HIS A 289 -25.18 -32.42 -20.93
CA HIS A 289 -25.17 -33.87 -21.14
C HIS A 289 -24.88 -34.26 -22.60
N LEU A 290 -25.48 -33.56 -23.57
CA LEU A 290 -25.27 -33.82 -25.00
C LEU A 290 -23.89 -33.31 -25.47
N VAL A 291 -23.41 -32.20 -24.89
CA VAL A 291 -22.02 -31.73 -25.07
C VAL A 291 -21.03 -32.81 -24.63
N LEU A 292 -21.24 -33.44 -23.46
CA LEU A 292 -20.37 -34.51 -22.97
C LEU A 292 -20.42 -35.77 -23.83
N LEU A 293 -21.56 -36.14 -24.41
CA LEU A 293 -21.63 -37.24 -25.38
C LEU A 293 -20.79 -36.92 -26.63
N ALA A 294 -20.98 -35.74 -27.23
CA ALA A 294 -20.21 -35.31 -28.39
C ALA A 294 -18.69 -35.20 -28.10
N MET A 295 -18.31 -34.69 -26.92
CA MET A 295 -16.89 -34.61 -26.50
C MET A 295 -16.27 -35.99 -26.23
N ARG A 296 -17.01 -36.94 -25.64
CA ARG A 296 -16.55 -38.34 -25.49
C ARG A 296 -16.36 -39.00 -26.86
N GLU A 297 -17.25 -38.75 -27.80
CA GLU A 297 -17.17 -39.27 -29.18
C GLU A 297 -16.02 -38.63 -29.98
N ALA A 298 -15.74 -37.35 -29.78
CA ALA A 298 -14.51 -36.71 -30.28
C ALA A 298 -13.27 -37.39 -29.70
N ARG A 299 -13.16 -37.50 -28.36
CA ARG A 299 -12.01 -38.09 -27.66
C ARG A 299 -11.78 -39.57 -28.03
N ARG A 300 -12.85 -40.34 -28.34
CA ARG A 300 -12.79 -41.72 -28.89
C ARG A 300 -12.18 -41.83 -30.29
N ARG A 301 -12.28 -40.77 -31.12
CA ARG A 301 -11.78 -40.75 -32.51
C ARG A 301 -10.40 -40.11 -32.66
N MET A 302 -9.90 -39.44 -31.63
CA MET A 302 -8.58 -38.81 -31.64
C MET A 302 -7.46 -39.86 -31.57
N THR A 303 -6.55 -39.81 -32.54
CA THR A 303 -5.29 -40.57 -32.52
C THR A 303 -4.36 -40.01 -31.45
N ALA A 304 -3.62 -40.86 -30.72
CA ALA A 304 -2.66 -40.44 -29.69
C ALA A 304 -1.61 -39.40 -30.16
N ALA A 305 -1.33 -39.32 -31.46
CA ALA A 305 -0.41 -38.34 -32.04
C ALA A 305 -0.97 -36.89 -32.11
N SER A 306 -2.27 -36.67 -31.91
CA SER A 306 -2.91 -35.37 -32.20
C SER A 306 -2.79 -34.31 -31.09
N GLY A 307 -1.88 -34.48 -30.13
CA GLY A 307 -1.58 -33.48 -29.08
C GLY A 307 -2.63 -33.27 -27.98
N GLY A 308 -3.75 -34.01 -27.99
CA GLY A 308 -4.86 -33.82 -27.06
C GLY A 308 -5.92 -32.83 -27.54
N LEU A 309 -6.95 -32.60 -26.72
CA LEU A 309 -8.03 -31.66 -27.04
C LEU A 309 -7.56 -30.20 -26.91
N PRO A 310 -7.99 -29.28 -27.80
CA PRO A 310 -7.68 -27.86 -27.65
C PRO A 310 -8.22 -27.29 -26.33
N GLY A 311 -7.44 -26.46 -25.65
CA GLY A 311 -7.78 -25.90 -24.32
C GLY A 311 -9.18 -25.27 -24.21
N ALA A 312 -9.66 -24.58 -25.24
CA ALA A 312 -11.02 -24.04 -25.27
C ALA A 312 -12.13 -25.11 -25.30
N LYS A 313 -11.87 -26.27 -25.92
CA LYS A 313 -12.78 -27.43 -25.92
C LYS A 313 -12.66 -28.24 -24.62
N LEU A 314 -11.48 -28.29 -23.99
CA LEU A 314 -11.33 -28.81 -22.61
C LEU A 314 -12.10 -27.96 -21.59
N LEU A 315 -12.02 -26.62 -21.68
CA LEU A 315 -12.82 -25.73 -20.84
C LEU A 315 -14.32 -25.97 -21.01
N LEU A 316 -14.76 -26.31 -22.21
CA LEU A 316 -16.15 -26.68 -22.48
C LEU A 316 -16.54 -28.06 -21.88
N GLU A 317 -15.69 -29.07 -22.02
CA GLU A 317 -15.87 -30.40 -21.38
C GLU A 317 -15.94 -30.25 -19.85
N GLY A 318 -15.00 -29.53 -19.23
CA GLY A 318 -14.97 -29.28 -17.80
C GLY A 318 -16.15 -28.46 -17.28
N ALA A 319 -16.56 -27.41 -18.00
CA ALA A 319 -17.74 -26.60 -17.64
C ALA A 319 -19.05 -27.40 -17.74
N SER A 320 -19.11 -28.38 -18.64
CA SER A 320 -20.24 -29.30 -18.75
C SER A 320 -20.24 -30.33 -17.61
N LEU A 321 -19.08 -30.91 -17.27
CA LEU A 321 -18.92 -31.81 -16.10
C LEU A 321 -19.25 -31.12 -14.77
N LEU A 322 -18.92 -29.83 -14.64
CA LEU A 322 -19.24 -29.02 -13.47
C LEU A 322 -20.77 -28.94 -13.24
N ARG A 323 -21.55 -28.83 -14.33
CA ARG A 323 -23.03 -28.79 -14.29
C ARG A 323 -23.67 -30.16 -14.08
N THR A 324 -23.06 -31.26 -14.55
CA THR A 324 -23.54 -32.61 -14.24
C THR A 324 -23.19 -33.08 -12.82
N GLY A 325 -22.52 -32.24 -12.02
CA GLY A 325 -22.10 -32.55 -10.65
C GLY A 325 -20.79 -33.34 -10.54
N ASP A 326 -20.17 -33.69 -11.67
CA ASP A 326 -18.92 -34.47 -11.76
C ASP A 326 -17.67 -33.64 -11.43
N ASN A 327 -17.67 -32.99 -10.26
CA ASN A 327 -16.61 -32.07 -9.81
C ASN A 327 -15.19 -32.66 -9.91
N LEU A 328 -15.02 -33.94 -9.62
CA LEU A 328 -13.73 -34.65 -9.70
C LEU A 328 -13.27 -34.90 -11.15
N ALA A 329 -14.18 -34.96 -12.12
CA ALA A 329 -13.83 -35.04 -13.53
C ALA A 329 -13.57 -33.63 -14.10
N ALA A 330 -14.40 -32.64 -13.71
CA ALA A 330 -14.18 -31.24 -14.04
C ALA A 330 -12.81 -30.74 -13.55
N GLU A 331 -12.41 -31.05 -12.32
CA GLU A 331 -11.08 -30.74 -11.75
C GLU A 331 -9.95 -31.28 -12.64
N ARG A 332 -10.04 -32.54 -13.10
CA ARG A 332 -9.02 -33.15 -13.96
C ARG A 332 -8.92 -32.45 -15.32
N VAL A 333 -10.05 -32.13 -15.93
CA VAL A 333 -10.12 -31.49 -17.25
C VAL A 333 -9.66 -30.03 -17.20
N PHE A 334 -10.03 -29.28 -16.16
CA PHE A 334 -9.53 -27.92 -15.96
C PHE A 334 -8.04 -27.90 -15.58
N ALA A 335 -7.55 -28.88 -14.80
CA ALA A 335 -6.13 -29.04 -14.54
C ALA A 335 -5.36 -29.41 -15.81
N GLU A 336 -5.89 -30.28 -16.68
CA GLU A 336 -5.34 -30.56 -18.02
C GLU A 336 -5.23 -29.26 -18.82
N ALA A 337 -6.30 -28.48 -18.93
CA ALA A 337 -6.33 -27.21 -19.66
C ALA A 337 -5.35 -26.17 -19.11
N LEU A 338 -5.18 -26.08 -17.79
CA LEU A 338 -4.23 -25.15 -17.16
C LEU A 338 -2.77 -25.61 -17.27
N LEU A 339 -2.50 -26.93 -17.30
CA LEU A 339 -1.16 -27.50 -17.40
C LEU A 339 -0.65 -27.63 -18.84
N GLN A 340 -1.54 -27.68 -19.85
CA GLN A 340 -1.17 -27.55 -21.26
C GLN A 340 -0.61 -26.16 -21.61
N GLN A 341 -0.86 -25.14 -20.78
CA GLN A 341 -0.40 -23.78 -21.06
C GLN A 341 1.10 -23.57 -20.80
N PRO A 342 1.76 -22.70 -21.59
CA PRO A 342 3.14 -22.29 -21.30
C PRO A 342 3.23 -21.57 -19.94
N ARG A 343 4.38 -21.73 -19.26
CA ARG A 343 4.60 -21.23 -17.89
C ARG A 343 4.37 -19.73 -17.72
N ASP A 344 4.54 -18.96 -18.78
CA ASP A 344 4.34 -17.50 -18.77
C ASP A 344 2.85 -17.12 -18.75
N THR A 345 1.95 -17.92 -19.36
CA THR A 345 0.50 -17.68 -19.33
C THR A 345 -0.21 -18.32 -18.14
N TYR A 346 0.37 -19.37 -17.51
CA TYR A 346 -0.15 -20.02 -16.29
C TYR A 346 -0.55 -19.04 -15.16
N TYR A 347 0.12 -17.88 -15.05
CA TYR A 347 -0.18 -16.84 -14.06
C TYR A 347 -1.15 -15.75 -14.57
N SER A 348 -1.46 -15.70 -15.86
CA SER A 348 -2.50 -14.84 -16.46
C SER A 348 -3.80 -15.58 -16.81
N ALA A 349 -3.79 -16.92 -16.79
CA ALA A 349 -4.91 -17.85 -16.96
C ALA A 349 -5.98 -17.70 -15.85
N ARG A 350 -6.69 -16.57 -15.83
CA ARG A 350 -7.66 -16.23 -14.77
C ARG A 350 -8.92 -17.08 -14.81
N HIS A 351 -9.35 -17.52 -15.98
CA HIS A 351 -10.64 -18.19 -16.19
C HIS A 351 -10.56 -19.67 -15.81
N GLU A 352 -9.49 -20.32 -16.26
CA GLU A 352 -9.04 -21.66 -15.92
C GLU A 352 -8.83 -21.80 -14.40
N ARG A 353 -8.14 -20.83 -13.79
CA ARG A 353 -7.96 -20.76 -12.33
C ARG A 353 -9.28 -20.57 -11.59
N PHE A 354 -10.14 -19.68 -12.07
CA PHE A 354 -11.45 -19.42 -11.45
C PHE A 354 -12.36 -20.65 -11.45
N LEU A 355 -12.38 -21.42 -12.54
CA LEU A 355 -13.13 -22.68 -12.63
C LEU A 355 -12.56 -23.75 -11.68
N LEU A 356 -11.23 -23.84 -11.55
CA LEU A 356 -10.57 -24.69 -10.54
C LEU A 356 -10.85 -24.25 -9.09
N GLU A 357 -10.96 -22.93 -8.82
CA GLU A 357 -11.36 -22.41 -7.51
C GLU A 357 -12.82 -22.77 -7.13
N ILE A 358 -13.71 -22.92 -8.13
CA ILE A 358 -15.08 -23.38 -7.92
C ILE A 358 -15.12 -24.90 -7.68
N CYS A 359 -14.50 -25.69 -8.56
CA CYS A 359 -14.68 -27.15 -8.54
C CYS A 359 -13.84 -27.87 -7.48
N SER A 360 -12.74 -27.27 -6.99
CA SER A 360 -11.81 -27.92 -6.07
C SER A 360 -11.32 -27.03 -4.92
N PRO A 361 -11.61 -27.40 -3.66
CA PRO A 361 -11.05 -26.69 -2.50
C PRO A 361 -9.52 -26.88 -2.39
N SER A 362 -8.94 -27.91 -3.01
CA SER A 362 -7.50 -28.15 -2.98
C SER A 362 -6.75 -27.11 -3.84
N TRP A 363 -7.24 -26.85 -5.06
CA TRP A 363 -6.71 -25.81 -5.94
C TRP A 363 -6.96 -24.41 -5.37
N CYS A 364 -8.14 -24.15 -4.79
CA CYS A 364 -8.42 -22.91 -4.07
C CYS A 364 -7.40 -22.66 -2.93
N ALA A 365 -7.08 -23.68 -2.13
CA ALA A 365 -6.03 -23.59 -1.10
C ALA A 365 -4.63 -23.36 -1.71
N GLN A 366 -4.30 -24.00 -2.83
CA GLN A 366 -3.04 -23.82 -3.55
C GLN A 366 -2.89 -22.40 -4.11
N PHE A 367 -3.88 -21.86 -4.83
CA PHE A 367 -3.84 -20.50 -5.36
C PHE A 367 -3.84 -19.45 -4.22
N ALA A 368 -4.55 -19.71 -3.12
CA ALA A 368 -4.44 -18.88 -1.92
C ALA A 368 -3.02 -18.88 -1.32
N LEU A 369 -2.26 -19.99 -1.42
CA LEU A 369 -0.84 -20.06 -1.04
C LEU A 369 0.07 -19.34 -2.06
N GLU A 370 -0.18 -19.47 -3.37
CA GLU A 370 0.51 -18.71 -4.43
C GLU A 370 0.33 -17.20 -4.25
N HIS A 371 -0.89 -16.72 -4.01
CA HIS A 371 -1.15 -15.31 -3.77
C HIS A 371 -0.47 -14.82 -2.48
N LYS A 372 -0.43 -15.63 -1.41
CA LYS A 372 0.32 -15.32 -0.18
C LYS A 372 1.84 -15.28 -0.42
N SER A 373 2.40 -16.16 -1.25
CA SER A 373 3.84 -16.16 -1.56
C SER A 373 4.22 -15.01 -2.51
N ALA A 374 3.43 -14.77 -3.56
CA ALA A 374 3.58 -13.64 -4.48
C ALA A 374 3.47 -12.28 -3.76
N ALA A 375 2.55 -12.14 -2.80
CA ALA A 375 2.46 -10.94 -1.95
C ALA A 375 3.74 -10.73 -1.12
N ARG A 376 4.27 -11.80 -0.50
CA ARG A 376 5.55 -11.76 0.24
C ARG A 376 6.71 -11.38 -0.66
N MET A 377 6.79 -11.92 -1.88
CA MET A 377 7.81 -11.57 -2.89
C MET A 377 7.67 -10.12 -3.36
N LYS A 378 6.46 -9.63 -3.67
CA LYS A 378 6.20 -8.22 -4.01
C LYS A 378 6.63 -7.27 -2.88
N VAL A 379 6.39 -7.63 -1.61
CA VAL A 379 6.88 -6.86 -0.44
C VAL A 379 8.41 -6.92 -0.31
N PHE A 380 9.04 -8.06 -0.56
CA PHE A 380 10.50 -8.21 -0.56
C PHE A 380 11.15 -7.38 -1.67
N TYR A 381 10.65 -7.44 -2.90
CA TYR A 381 11.14 -6.65 -4.03
C TYR A 381 10.97 -5.15 -3.79
N ARG A 382 9.79 -4.71 -3.31
CA ARG A 382 9.54 -3.32 -2.84
C ARG A 382 10.45 -2.90 -1.67
N ARG A 383 11.08 -3.84 -0.95
CA ARG A 383 12.10 -3.54 0.08
C ARG A 383 13.51 -3.48 -0.52
N CYS A 384 13.88 -4.37 -1.44
CA CYS A 384 15.16 -4.31 -2.13
C CYS A 384 15.29 -3.05 -3.01
N ARG A 385 14.26 -2.68 -3.78
CA ARG A 385 14.23 -1.42 -4.56
C ARG A 385 14.42 -0.18 -3.67
N ARG A 386 13.81 -0.15 -2.48
CA ARG A 386 14.03 0.94 -1.51
C ARG A 386 15.43 0.92 -0.87
N LEU A 387 16.06 -0.25 -0.74
CA LEU A 387 17.46 -0.36 -0.27
C LEU A 387 18.48 0.05 -1.33
N THR A 388 18.24 -0.23 -2.62
CA THR A 388 19.10 0.26 -3.71
C THR A 388 18.96 1.77 -3.89
N GLN A 389 17.73 2.30 -3.91
CA GLN A 389 17.47 3.75 -3.90
C GLN A 389 18.15 4.46 -2.70
N TRP A 390 18.06 3.89 -1.49
CA TRP A 390 18.74 4.44 -0.32
C TRP A 390 20.28 4.39 -0.44
N ARG A 391 20.86 3.31 -1.00
CA ARG A 391 22.30 3.22 -1.26
C ARG A 391 22.78 4.29 -2.24
N ILE A 392 22.04 4.52 -3.33
CA ILE A 392 22.33 5.55 -4.33
C ILE A 392 22.28 6.94 -3.68
N GLY A 393 21.22 7.25 -2.92
CA GLY A 393 21.12 8.52 -2.20
C GLY A 393 22.22 8.74 -1.16
N VAL A 394 22.66 7.69 -0.46
CA VAL A 394 23.79 7.78 0.48
C VAL A 394 25.13 7.97 -0.24
N ALA A 395 25.36 7.31 -1.38
CA ALA A 395 26.56 7.53 -2.19
C ALA A 395 26.65 8.99 -2.65
N TYR A 396 25.55 9.53 -3.20
CA TYR A 396 25.45 10.92 -3.63
C TYR A 396 25.71 11.92 -2.48
N VAL A 397 25.15 11.68 -1.29
CA VAL A 397 25.40 12.55 -0.12
C VAL A 397 26.85 12.47 0.38
N LEU A 398 27.50 11.30 0.31
CA LEU A 398 28.92 11.15 0.65
C LEU A 398 29.84 11.83 -0.38
N GLU A 399 29.47 11.78 -1.65
CA GLU A 399 30.15 12.46 -2.76
C GLU A 399 30.04 13.99 -2.63
N GLN A 400 28.83 14.51 -2.40
CA GLN A 400 28.61 15.92 -2.07
C GLN A 400 29.43 16.37 -0.85
N HIS A 401 29.54 15.55 0.20
CA HIS A 401 30.39 15.85 1.36
C HIS A 401 31.89 15.82 1.02
N ARG A 402 32.35 14.92 0.16
CA ARG A 402 33.74 14.90 -0.33
C ARG A 402 34.06 16.17 -1.10
N ASN A 403 33.19 16.58 -2.02
CA ASN A 403 33.35 17.78 -2.84
C ASN A 403 33.36 19.05 -1.96
N ALA A 404 32.43 19.16 -1.01
CA ALA A 404 32.40 20.26 -0.04
C ALA A 404 33.65 20.31 0.85
N MET A 405 34.24 19.17 1.20
CA MET A 405 35.49 19.11 1.97
C MET A 405 36.71 19.48 1.11
N ALA A 406 36.76 19.05 -0.15
CA ALA A 406 37.80 19.43 -1.10
C ALA A 406 37.81 20.94 -1.34
N ILE A 407 36.64 21.56 -1.56
CA ILE A 407 36.49 23.01 -1.68
C ILE A 407 37.00 23.73 -0.42
N ARG A 408 36.68 23.23 0.79
CA ARG A 408 37.19 23.81 2.04
C ARG A 408 38.72 23.72 2.14
N ILE A 409 39.33 22.61 1.73
CA ILE A 409 40.78 22.43 1.71
C ILE A 409 41.42 23.39 0.70
N GLN A 410 40.86 23.52 -0.51
CA GLN A 410 41.33 24.47 -1.52
C GLN A 410 41.23 25.93 -1.05
N CYS A 411 40.13 26.33 -0.42
CA CYS A 411 39.97 27.66 0.14
C CYS A 411 40.93 27.93 1.32
N ALA A 412 41.18 26.94 2.17
CA ALA A 412 42.15 27.04 3.26
C ALA A 412 43.59 27.17 2.72
N TRP A 413 43.94 26.40 1.68
CA TRP A 413 45.24 26.47 1.01
C TRP A 413 45.48 27.82 0.32
N ARG A 414 44.53 28.31 -0.48
CA ARG A 414 44.58 29.65 -1.07
C ARG A 414 44.69 30.74 0.01
N GLY A 415 43.96 30.59 1.12
CA GLY A 415 44.03 31.48 2.28
C GLY A 415 45.34 31.38 3.08
N PHE A 416 46.13 30.33 2.90
CA PHE A 416 47.50 30.21 3.42
C PHE A 416 48.51 30.88 2.48
N GLN A 417 48.46 30.57 1.17
CA GLN A 417 49.32 31.19 0.15
C GLN A 417 49.22 32.72 0.17
N ALA A 418 48.00 33.27 0.18
CA ALA A 418 47.79 34.72 0.26
C ALA A 418 48.33 35.36 1.55
N ARG A 419 48.51 34.59 2.64
CA ARG A 419 49.15 35.08 3.88
C ARG A 419 50.67 35.05 3.78
N THR A 420 51.26 34.00 3.21
CA THR A 420 52.71 33.94 2.98
C THR A 420 53.16 35.02 1.99
N GLU A 421 52.39 35.25 0.92
CA GLU A 421 52.61 36.35 -0.02
C GLU A 421 52.50 37.71 0.66
N LEU A 422 51.49 37.92 1.53
CA LEU A 422 51.36 39.17 2.30
C LEU A 422 52.48 39.40 3.32
N VAL A 423 53.15 38.36 3.82
CA VAL A 423 54.35 38.52 4.68
C VAL A 423 55.52 38.99 3.83
N VAL A 424 55.83 38.29 2.73
CA VAL A 424 56.92 38.66 1.80
C VAL A 424 56.73 40.07 1.21
N LEU A 425 55.49 40.47 0.90
CA LEU A 425 55.19 41.83 0.44
C LEU A 425 55.37 42.89 1.53
N ARG A 426 55.12 42.57 2.80
CA ARG A 426 55.35 43.48 3.93
C ARG A 426 56.82 43.61 4.30
N GLU A 427 57.60 42.55 4.14
CA GLU A 427 59.06 42.59 4.27
C GLU A 427 59.63 43.48 3.18
N LYS A 428 59.35 43.19 1.89
CA LYS A 428 59.75 44.05 0.76
C LYS A 428 59.26 45.50 0.85
N GLN A 429 58.14 45.76 1.53
CA GLN A 429 57.69 47.13 1.79
C GLN A 429 58.52 47.80 2.90
N ARG A 430 58.83 47.10 3.99
CA ARG A 430 59.74 47.61 5.04
C ARG A 430 61.14 47.86 4.50
N ASP A 431 61.64 46.99 3.63
CA ASP A 431 62.96 47.14 3.00
C ASP A 431 63.00 48.42 2.15
N ARG A 432 61.92 48.71 1.41
CA ARG A 432 61.76 49.98 0.66
C ARG A 432 61.57 51.20 1.55
N GLU A 433 60.84 51.07 2.67
CA GLU A 433 60.67 52.15 3.64
C GLU A 433 62.00 52.44 4.36
N ALA A 434 62.82 51.42 4.64
CA ALA A 434 64.18 51.57 5.18
C ALA A 434 65.12 52.21 4.15
N GLN A 435 65.15 51.71 2.91
CA GLN A 435 65.95 52.28 1.83
C GLN A 435 65.57 53.75 1.60
N SER A 436 64.28 54.06 1.46
CA SER A 436 63.80 55.44 1.29
C SER A 436 64.10 56.35 2.49
N ASN A 437 64.34 55.81 3.70
CA ASN A 437 64.79 56.60 4.85
C ASN A 437 66.31 56.86 4.80
N VAL A 438 67.10 55.96 4.22
CA VAL A 438 68.54 56.18 3.93
C VAL A 438 68.69 57.17 2.79
N ASP A 439 67.98 56.97 1.67
CA ASP A 439 67.98 57.87 0.51
C ASP A 439 67.49 59.30 0.88
N MET A 440 66.65 59.43 1.91
CA MET A 440 66.22 60.71 2.50
C MET A 440 67.27 61.33 3.43
N GLY A 441 68.15 60.53 4.05
CA GLY A 441 69.23 61.01 4.91
C GLY A 441 70.45 61.54 4.14
N GLU A 442 70.61 61.13 2.89
CA GLU A 442 71.70 61.61 2.01
C GLU A 442 71.37 62.92 1.24
N GLN A 443 70.17 63.49 1.42
CA GLN A 443 69.72 64.72 0.73
C GLN A 443 69.64 65.94 1.65
N ASP A 444 70.78 66.56 1.95
CA ASP A 444 70.94 67.90 2.57
C ASP A 444 69.91 68.30 3.65
N ASP A 445 70.31 68.29 4.93
CA ASP A 445 69.45 68.72 6.06
C ASP A 445 68.77 70.08 5.85
N ARG A 446 69.40 71.02 5.14
CA ARG A 446 68.79 72.33 4.77
C ARG A 446 67.63 72.20 3.79
N LEU A 447 67.71 71.27 2.83
CA LEU A 447 66.67 71.02 1.84
C LEU A 447 65.52 70.22 2.48
N ILE A 448 65.84 69.30 3.41
CA ILE A 448 64.88 68.68 4.33
C ILE A 448 64.18 69.75 5.17
N GLU A 449 64.91 70.66 5.83
CA GLU A 449 64.34 71.69 6.70
C GLU A 449 63.44 72.67 5.92
N LEU A 450 63.84 73.10 4.71
CA LEU A 450 63.00 73.93 3.84
C LEU A 450 61.74 73.19 3.37
N ARG A 451 61.85 71.92 2.97
CA ARG A 451 60.70 71.07 2.59
C ARG A 451 59.79 70.78 3.79
N LEU A 452 60.34 70.54 4.98
CA LEU A 452 59.60 70.35 6.22
C LEU A 452 58.90 71.65 6.66
N ASN A 453 59.52 72.82 6.50
CA ASN A 453 58.88 74.10 6.79
C ASN A 453 57.75 74.44 5.79
N ALA A 454 57.93 74.14 4.51
CA ALA A 454 56.86 74.26 3.50
C ALA A 454 55.73 73.25 3.75
N ALA A 455 56.09 71.99 4.06
CA ALA A 455 55.14 70.95 4.42
C ALA A 455 54.40 71.28 5.72
N ALA A 456 55.07 71.82 6.74
CA ALA A 456 54.47 72.23 8.02
C ALA A 456 53.39 73.30 7.81
N ARG A 457 53.66 74.35 7.02
CA ARG A 457 52.66 75.37 6.67
C ARG A 457 51.47 74.76 5.90
N LYS A 458 51.74 73.85 4.96
CA LYS A 458 50.71 73.14 4.17
C LYS A 458 49.91 72.13 5.01
N ILE A 459 50.55 71.52 6.01
CA ILE A 459 49.97 70.62 7.00
C ILE A 459 49.11 71.43 7.97
N GLN A 460 49.56 72.60 8.44
CA GLN A 460 48.82 73.53 9.32
C GLN A 460 47.53 74.04 8.67
N SER A 461 47.58 74.54 7.43
CA SER A 461 46.39 75.00 6.70
C SER A 461 45.40 73.86 6.42
N LEU A 462 45.90 72.67 6.07
CA LEU A 462 45.08 71.46 5.95
C LEU A 462 44.69 70.86 7.31
N LEU A 463 45.28 71.27 8.44
CA LEU A 463 45.11 70.60 9.74
C LEU A 463 43.71 70.80 10.30
N HIS A 464 43.11 71.97 10.07
CA HIS A 464 41.74 72.27 10.47
C HIS A 464 40.75 71.46 9.63
N ILE A 465 40.89 71.50 8.30
CA ILE A 465 40.12 70.69 7.34
C ILE A 465 40.26 69.19 7.64
N ALA A 466 41.45 68.72 8.02
CA ALA A 466 41.72 67.34 8.38
C ALA A 466 41.20 66.98 9.79
N ARG A 467 41.30 67.86 10.79
CA ARG A 467 40.70 67.69 12.12
C ARG A 467 39.19 67.57 12.00
N ASP A 468 38.54 68.43 11.22
CA ASP A 468 37.08 68.42 11.10
C ASP A 468 36.58 67.29 10.19
N LYS A 469 37.29 66.97 9.09
CA LYS A 469 37.01 65.71 8.35
C LYS A 469 37.27 64.47 9.21
N ARG A 470 38.26 64.47 10.13
CA ARG A 470 38.47 63.39 11.12
C ARG A 470 37.36 63.35 12.17
N LYS A 471 36.92 64.47 12.74
CA LYS A 471 35.75 64.54 13.65
C LYS A 471 34.49 64.01 12.96
N LEU A 472 34.19 64.46 11.75
CA LEU A 472 32.99 64.08 11.01
C LEU A 472 33.04 62.61 10.56
N ARG A 473 34.21 62.10 10.14
CA ARG A 473 34.42 60.65 9.91
C ARG A 473 34.31 59.86 11.21
N ALA A 474 34.86 60.33 12.33
CA ALA A 474 34.78 59.66 13.63
C ALA A 474 33.36 59.67 14.22
N LEU A 475 32.56 60.70 13.98
CA LEU A 475 31.15 60.76 14.36
C LEU A 475 30.29 59.85 13.48
N ARG A 476 30.54 59.80 12.16
CA ARG A 476 29.90 58.84 11.26
C ARG A 476 30.30 57.40 11.60
N ALA A 477 31.58 57.15 11.86
CA ALA A 477 32.09 55.86 12.31
C ALA A 477 31.46 55.46 13.66
N ARG A 478 31.49 56.33 14.69
CA ARG A 478 30.84 56.07 15.98
C ARG A 478 29.33 55.87 15.87
N LYS A 479 28.64 56.52 14.92
CA LYS A 479 27.21 56.28 14.63
C LYS A 479 27.02 54.90 14.01
N ILE A 480 27.75 54.57 12.95
CA ILE A 480 27.70 53.26 12.28
C ILE A 480 28.15 52.14 13.24
N GLU A 481 29.10 52.39 14.13
CA GLU A 481 29.52 51.48 15.20
C GLU A 481 28.45 51.34 16.26
N ARG A 482 27.77 52.42 16.70
CA ARG A 482 26.61 52.30 17.60
C ARG A 482 25.47 51.52 16.95
N GLU A 483 25.15 51.79 15.70
CA GLU A 483 24.08 51.10 14.96
C GLU A 483 24.45 49.63 14.70
N ALA A 484 25.69 49.34 14.29
CA ALA A 484 26.21 47.98 14.12
C ALA A 484 26.40 47.25 15.46
N LEU A 485 26.73 47.93 16.56
CA LEU A 485 26.77 47.35 17.90
C LEU A 485 25.37 47.07 18.40
N LEU A 486 24.40 47.97 18.22
CA LEU A 486 22.99 47.75 18.57
C LEU A 486 22.39 46.62 17.73
N ALA A 487 22.69 46.55 16.43
CA ALA A 487 22.31 45.42 15.57
C ALA A 487 23.01 44.12 16.00
N LYS A 488 24.31 44.15 16.35
CA LYS A 488 25.04 43.01 16.92
C LYS A 488 24.58 42.64 18.33
N PHE A 489 24.01 43.55 19.12
CA PHE A 489 23.45 43.29 20.45
C PHE A 489 22.02 42.76 20.35
N ALA A 490 21.19 43.26 19.45
CA ALA A 490 19.89 42.68 19.12
C ALA A 490 20.07 41.27 18.52
N GLY A 491 20.99 41.15 17.55
CA GLY A 491 21.45 39.89 16.99
C GLY A 491 21.97 38.94 18.06
N ARG A 492 22.97 39.33 18.86
CA ARG A 492 23.48 38.52 19.98
C ARG A 492 22.43 38.24 21.05
N ARG A 493 21.43 39.09 21.30
CA ARG A 493 20.36 38.81 22.28
C ARG A 493 19.36 37.79 21.73
N ALA A 494 19.03 37.85 20.44
CA ALA A 494 18.25 36.83 19.76
C ALA A 494 19.02 35.50 19.62
N GLU A 495 20.31 35.57 19.29
CA GLU A 495 21.21 34.41 19.22
C GLU A 495 21.50 33.82 20.59
N LEU A 496 21.74 34.60 21.65
CA LEU A 496 21.90 34.09 23.02
C LEU A 496 20.57 33.61 23.61
N GLY A 497 19.42 34.11 23.12
CA GLY A 497 18.12 33.51 23.38
C GLY A 497 18.00 32.12 22.72
N ARG A 498 18.25 32.03 21.41
CA ARG A 498 18.22 30.78 20.63
C ARG A 498 19.27 29.77 21.10
N LEU A 499 20.51 30.21 21.34
CA LEU A 499 21.62 29.43 21.90
C LEU A 499 21.43 29.16 23.39
N GLY A 500 20.71 29.99 24.13
CA GLY A 500 20.32 29.72 25.52
C GLY A 500 19.32 28.58 25.59
N ILE A 501 18.28 28.63 24.75
CA ILE A 501 17.33 27.53 24.54
C ILE A 501 18.07 26.29 24.04
N LEU A 502 18.88 26.38 22.98
CA LEU A 502 19.63 25.26 22.42
C LEU A 502 20.72 24.72 23.35
N ARG A 503 21.33 25.53 24.23
CA ARG A 503 22.24 25.05 25.28
C ARG A 503 21.46 24.33 26.36
N ARG A 504 20.35 24.89 26.88
CA ARG A 504 19.47 24.18 27.84
C ARG A 504 18.94 22.87 27.25
N TRP A 505 18.56 22.85 25.97
CA TRP A 505 18.08 21.65 25.27
C TRP A 505 19.22 20.67 24.97
N ARG A 506 20.42 21.13 24.62
CA ARG A 506 21.62 20.28 24.44
C ARG A 506 22.12 19.70 25.76
N ILE A 507 22.04 20.47 26.86
CA ILE A 507 22.31 19.99 28.23
C ILE A 507 21.26 18.96 28.62
N PHE A 508 19.96 19.26 28.46
CA PHE A 508 18.88 18.29 28.71
C PHE A 508 19.06 16.99 27.91
N VAL A 509 19.39 17.07 26.62
CA VAL A 509 19.68 15.92 25.76
C VAL A 509 21.00 15.22 26.14
N SER A 510 22.01 15.95 26.63
CA SER A 510 23.25 15.36 27.15
C SER A 510 23.01 14.62 28.45
N ASN A 511 22.29 15.21 29.40
CA ASN A 511 21.90 14.61 30.67
C ASN A 511 21.03 13.37 30.41
N GLN A 512 19.99 13.46 29.59
CA GLN A 512 19.20 12.29 29.14
C GLN A 512 20.05 11.23 28.40
N LYS A 513 21.16 11.60 27.77
CA LYS A 513 22.08 10.65 27.14
C LYS A 513 23.05 10.03 28.17
N GLN A 514 23.52 10.79 29.15
CA GLN A 514 24.33 10.32 30.28
C GLN A 514 23.50 9.43 31.19
N GLU A 515 22.33 9.84 31.68
CA GLU A 515 21.36 9.01 32.40
C GLU A 515 21.11 7.66 31.71
N ARG A 516 20.95 7.66 30.38
CA ARG A 516 20.77 6.42 29.58
C ARG A 516 22.05 5.61 29.41
N LEU A 517 23.23 6.24 29.37
CA LEU A 517 24.52 5.57 29.35
C LEU A 517 24.85 5.00 30.73
N ASP A 518 24.60 5.73 31.82
CA ASP A 518 24.80 5.31 33.20
C ASP A 518 23.81 4.21 33.60
N ALA A 519 22.55 4.30 33.18
CA ALA A 519 21.61 3.18 33.30
C ALA A 519 22.10 1.96 32.48
N ALA A 520 22.59 2.15 31.25
CA ALA A 520 23.16 1.06 30.46
C ALA A 520 24.46 0.50 31.06
N VAL A 521 25.27 1.30 31.76
CA VAL A 521 26.48 0.89 32.47
C VAL A 521 26.14 0.18 33.77
N ARG A 522 25.13 0.63 34.53
CA ARG A 522 24.59 -0.08 35.71
C ARG A 522 24.05 -1.45 35.31
N ILE A 523 23.21 -1.52 34.27
CA ILE A 523 22.70 -2.78 33.71
C ILE A 523 23.85 -3.65 33.19
N GLN A 524 24.84 -3.08 32.48
CA GLN A 524 26.01 -3.85 32.04
C GLN A 524 26.89 -4.32 33.20
N ARG A 525 27.02 -3.56 34.29
CA ARG A 525 27.75 -3.99 35.50
C ARG A 525 27.01 -5.13 36.18
N GLN A 526 25.69 -5.03 36.37
CA GLN A 526 24.86 -6.11 36.92
C GLN A 526 24.89 -7.38 36.05
N VAL A 527 24.73 -7.26 34.72
CA VAL A 527 24.81 -8.40 33.79
C VAL A 527 26.23 -8.96 33.66
N ARG A 528 27.28 -8.15 33.89
CA ARG A 528 28.66 -8.64 33.99
C ARG A 528 28.92 -9.36 35.30
N ALA A 529 28.47 -8.82 36.44
CA ALA A 529 28.55 -9.46 37.75
C ALA A 529 27.85 -10.82 37.72
N TRP A 530 26.55 -10.87 37.40
CA TRP A 530 25.79 -12.12 37.29
C TRP A 530 26.43 -13.14 36.33
N ARG A 531 27.02 -12.70 35.21
CA ARG A 531 27.78 -13.59 34.32
C ARG A 531 29.11 -14.05 34.91
N PHE A 532 29.79 -13.20 35.66
CA PHE A 532 31.04 -13.54 36.35
C PHE A 532 30.75 -14.54 37.46
N ASP A 533 29.67 -14.34 38.24
CA ASP A 533 29.21 -15.24 39.30
C ASP A 533 28.82 -16.61 38.74
N MET A 534 27.99 -16.65 37.68
CA MET A 534 27.63 -17.89 36.97
C MET A 534 28.84 -18.62 36.36
N LEU A 535 29.80 -17.87 35.78
CA LEU A 535 31.03 -18.45 35.25
C LEU A 535 31.96 -18.93 36.37
N HIS A 536 32.02 -18.21 37.49
CA HIS A 536 32.82 -18.55 38.66
C HIS A 536 32.28 -19.82 39.33
N GLN A 537 30.96 -19.97 39.47
CA GLN A 537 30.31 -21.20 39.91
C GLN A 537 30.67 -22.38 39.00
N HIS A 538 30.45 -22.29 37.68
CA HIS A 538 30.80 -23.38 36.76
C HIS A 538 32.32 -23.66 36.68
N VAL A 539 33.19 -22.66 36.84
CA VAL A 539 34.65 -22.86 36.89
C VAL A 539 35.07 -23.52 38.21
N LEU A 540 34.42 -23.19 39.33
CA LEU A 540 34.63 -23.88 40.60
C LEU A 540 34.13 -25.33 40.57
N GLU A 541 32.97 -25.61 39.96
CA GLU A 541 32.48 -26.97 39.75
C GLU A 541 33.42 -27.78 38.85
N TYR A 542 33.91 -27.17 37.77
CA TYR A 542 34.85 -27.80 36.85
C TYR A 542 36.21 -28.06 37.52
N HIS A 543 36.73 -27.11 38.29
CA HIS A 543 37.98 -27.30 39.04
C HIS A 543 37.83 -28.27 40.22
N ARG A 544 36.68 -28.35 40.90
CA ARG A 544 36.41 -29.43 41.88
C ARG A 544 36.52 -30.80 41.21
N LYS A 545 35.79 -31.02 40.10
CA LYS A 545 35.81 -32.28 39.34
C LYS A 545 37.21 -32.60 38.76
N GLN A 546 37.96 -31.60 38.32
CA GLN A 546 39.36 -31.79 37.90
C GLN A 546 40.27 -32.15 39.08
N ASN A 547 40.14 -31.48 40.23
CA ASN A 547 40.98 -31.74 41.40
C ASN A 547 40.68 -33.10 42.01
N GLU A 548 39.41 -33.52 42.09
CA GLU A 548 38.98 -34.87 42.47
C GLU A 548 39.64 -35.92 41.55
N ALA A 549 39.53 -35.77 40.23
CA ALA A 549 40.16 -36.66 39.26
C ALA A 549 41.70 -36.68 39.40
N VAL A 550 42.34 -35.53 39.63
CA VAL A 550 43.80 -35.45 39.84
C VAL A 550 44.21 -36.11 41.16
N ILE A 551 43.44 -35.96 42.25
CA ILE A 551 43.70 -36.62 43.53
C ILE A 551 43.59 -38.15 43.38
N ILE A 552 42.55 -38.64 42.70
CA ILE A 552 42.36 -40.07 42.41
C ILE A 552 43.52 -40.61 41.57
N ILE A 553 43.90 -39.93 40.49
CA ILE A 553 45.02 -40.32 39.61
C ILE A 553 46.35 -40.30 40.39
N GLN A 554 46.60 -39.27 41.22
CA GLN A 554 47.81 -39.23 42.04
C GLN A 554 47.84 -40.33 43.10
N GLY A 555 46.72 -40.65 43.75
CA GLY A 555 46.59 -41.76 44.69
C GLY A 555 46.91 -43.10 44.03
N LEU A 556 46.29 -43.37 42.87
CA LEU A 556 46.56 -44.57 42.06
C LEU A 556 48.04 -44.65 41.64
N PHE A 557 48.65 -43.55 41.19
CA PHE A 557 50.03 -43.53 40.71
C PHE A 557 51.06 -43.67 41.85
N ARG A 558 50.80 -43.07 43.03
CA ARG A 558 51.60 -43.27 44.26
C ARG A 558 51.50 -44.73 44.72
N GLY A 559 50.28 -45.27 44.81
CA GLY A 559 50.03 -46.67 45.17
C GLY A 559 50.62 -47.68 44.18
N PHE A 560 50.67 -47.35 42.89
CA PHE A 560 51.36 -48.14 41.87
C PHE A 560 52.88 -48.13 42.09
N ARG A 561 53.51 -46.95 42.25
CA ARG A 561 54.96 -46.86 42.47
C ARG A 561 55.44 -47.51 43.77
N CYS A 562 54.68 -47.41 44.87
CA CYS A 562 55.02 -48.12 46.10
C CYS A 562 54.96 -49.64 45.91
N ARG A 563 53.88 -50.18 45.34
CA ARG A 563 53.76 -51.63 45.04
C ARG A 563 54.83 -52.11 44.07
N GLN A 564 55.22 -51.30 43.09
CA GLN A 564 56.30 -51.64 42.15
C GLN A 564 57.69 -51.66 42.82
N ARG A 565 57.98 -50.73 43.74
CA ARG A 565 59.22 -50.74 44.55
C ARG A 565 59.27 -51.95 45.48
N LEU A 566 58.18 -52.23 46.20
CA LEU A 566 58.09 -53.33 47.16
C LEU A 566 58.23 -54.71 46.50
N ARG A 567 57.60 -54.91 45.33
CA ARG A 567 57.83 -56.12 44.51
C ARG A 567 59.30 -56.26 44.11
N ARG A 568 59.92 -55.21 43.53
CA ARG A 568 61.32 -55.25 43.10
C ARG A 568 62.30 -55.59 44.22
N ARG A 569 62.09 -55.04 45.42
CA ARG A 569 62.93 -55.32 46.60
C ARG A 569 62.80 -56.79 47.03
N ARG A 570 61.57 -57.30 47.21
CA ARG A 570 61.33 -58.72 47.54
C ARG A 570 61.87 -59.68 46.47
N THR A 571 61.79 -59.33 45.18
CA THR A 571 62.40 -60.13 44.11
C THR A 571 63.92 -60.14 44.17
N ALA A 572 64.57 -59.06 44.62
CA ALA A 572 66.02 -59.03 44.84
C ALA A 572 66.43 -59.83 46.07
N GLU A 573 65.68 -59.75 47.18
CA GLU A 573 65.95 -60.49 48.42
C GLU A 573 65.81 -62.02 48.19
N VAL A 574 64.74 -62.47 47.53
CA VAL A 574 64.55 -63.89 47.13
C VAL A 574 65.62 -64.41 46.16
N LEU A 575 66.30 -63.53 45.40
CA LEU A 575 67.42 -63.90 44.53
C LEU A 575 68.77 -64.01 45.27
N ILE A 576 68.84 -63.59 46.54
CA ILE A 576 70.06 -63.64 47.38
C ILE A 576 69.96 -64.75 48.42
N ASP A 577 68.82 -64.84 49.11
CA ASP A 577 68.63 -65.80 50.21
C ASP A 577 68.34 -67.23 49.71
N GLY A 578 68.14 -67.40 48.40
CA GLY A 578 68.06 -68.72 47.75
C GLY A 578 69.44 -69.36 47.59
N HIS A 579 69.82 -70.24 48.52
CA HIS A 579 71.04 -71.05 48.45
C HIS A 579 71.13 -71.89 47.15
N LEU A 580 71.89 -71.39 46.15
CA LEU A 580 72.79 -72.15 45.27
C LEU A 580 73.35 -71.25 44.14
N ILE A 581 74.67 -71.08 44.11
CA ILE A 581 75.51 -70.56 42.99
C ILE A 581 75.00 -69.28 42.28
N PHE A 582 75.50 -68.14 42.75
CA PHE A 582 75.16 -66.77 42.31
C PHE A 582 75.30 -66.45 40.80
N GLY A 583 76.01 -67.28 40.03
CA GLY A 583 76.47 -66.93 38.67
C GLY A 583 75.45 -67.04 37.54
N SER A 584 74.40 -67.86 37.66
CA SER A 584 73.55 -68.24 36.53
C SER A 584 72.24 -67.43 36.40
N ARG A 585 71.55 -67.17 37.51
CA ARG A 585 70.16 -66.64 37.52
C ARG A 585 69.99 -65.13 37.31
N LEU A 586 71.09 -64.35 37.26
CA LEU A 586 71.03 -62.91 36.99
C LEU A 586 70.85 -62.57 35.49
N LYS A 587 71.11 -63.51 34.57
CA LYS A 587 70.86 -63.32 33.13
C LYS A 587 69.36 -63.22 32.84
N GLY A 588 68.91 -62.03 32.45
CA GLY A 588 67.53 -61.73 32.04
C GLY A 588 66.77 -60.79 32.99
N GLN A 589 67.28 -60.52 34.19
CA GLN A 589 66.60 -59.66 35.15
C GLN A 589 66.71 -58.16 34.82
N PRO A 590 65.73 -57.32 35.19
CA PRO A 590 65.78 -55.87 34.98
C PRO A 590 66.97 -55.22 35.68
N ARG A 591 67.61 -54.24 35.03
CA ARG A 591 68.83 -53.55 35.50
C ARG A 591 68.75 -53.10 36.96
N ASP A 592 67.62 -52.53 37.36
CA ASP A 592 67.42 -52.03 38.71
C ASP A 592 67.51 -53.16 39.76
N ILE A 593 66.94 -54.34 39.47
CA ILE A 593 66.99 -55.51 40.37
C ILE A 593 68.42 -56.06 40.44
N VAL A 594 69.11 -56.18 39.29
CA VAL A 594 70.51 -56.64 39.25
C VAL A 594 71.43 -55.69 40.02
N LEU A 595 71.22 -54.36 39.91
CA LEU A 595 71.99 -53.38 40.65
C LEU A 595 71.75 -53.52 42.17
N TRP A 596 70.50 -53.67 42.60
CA TRP A 596 70.18 -53.89 44.01
C TRP A 596 70.73 -55.22 44.54
N SER A 597 70.67 -56.31 43.77
CA SER A 597 71.24 -57.59 44.19
C SER A 597 72.76 -57.56 44.27
N CYS A 598 73.45 -56.88 43.35
CA CYS A 598 74.90 -56.71 43.42
C CYS A 598 75.32 -55.81 44.59
N LEU A 599 74.58 -54.73 44.89
CA LEU A 599 74.85 -53.88 46.05
C LEU A 599 74.64 -54.63 47.37
N LEU A 600 73.57 -55.42 47.49
CA LEU A 600 73.30 -56.25 48.67
C LEU A 600 74.28 -57.43 48.82
N ALA A 601 74.82 -57.97 47.73
CA ALA A 601 75.89 -58.96 47.76
C ALA A 601 77.22 -58.34 48.20
N LEU A 602 77.59 -57.19 47.64
CA LEU A 602 78.78 -56.42 48.02
C LEU A 602 78.74 -55.94 49.48
N SER A 603 77.57 -55.74 50.07
CA SER A 603 77.40 -55.45 51.50
C SER A 603 77.30 -56.68 52.41
N ARG A 604 77.35 -57.91 51.86
CA ARG A 604 77.33 -59.16 52.64
C ARG A 604 78.61 -60.00 52.51
N TYR A 605 79.33 -59.95 51.39
CA TYR A 605 80.51 -60.81 51.14
C TYR A 605 81.72 -60.02 50.60
N ILE A 606 82.67 -59.74 51.50
CA ILE A 606 83.84 -58.86 51.22
C ILE A 606 84.93 -59.54 50.38
N ARG A 607 85.06 -60.89 50.42
CA ARG A 607 86.19 -61.64 49.86
C ARG A 607 86.08 -62.06 48.37
N GLN A 608 85.13 -61.51 47.58
CA GLN A 608 84.94 -61.89 46.16
C GLN A 608 85.00 -60.70 45.17
N ARG A 609 85.87 -59.72 45.44
CA ARG A 609 86.01 -58.51 44.61
C ARG A 609 86.42 -58.77 43.16
N ASP A 610 87.35 -59.68 42.93
CA ASP A 610 88.04 -59.80 41.63
C ASP A 610 87.17 -60.50 40.57
N ALA A 611 86.33 -61.45 41.00
CA ALA A 611 85.31 -62.05 40.15
C ALA A 611 84.29 -61.02 39.63
N ALA A 612 83.95 -60.02 40.44
CA ALA A 612 83.07 -58.91 40.02
C ALA A 612 83.77 -57.96 39.04
N ALA A 613 85.08 -57.71 39.20
CA ALA A 613 85.88 -56.92 38.26
C ALA A 613 85.95 -57.56 36.86
N PHE A 614 86.09 -58.89 36.78
CA PHE A 614 86.10 -59.61 35.50
C PHE A 614 84.75 -59.51 34.77
N GLN A 615 83.63 -59.59 35.50
CA GLN A 615 82.29 -59.37 34.91
C GLN A 615 82.09 -57.93 34.42
N LEU A 616 82.67 -56.93 35.09
CA LEU A 616 82.69 -55.53 34.63
C LEU A 616 83.44 -55.34 33.31
N GLN A 617 84.56 -56.04 33.10
CA GLN A 617 85.27 -56.01 31.81
C GLN A 617 84.47 -56.68 30.68
N HIS A 618 83.80 -57.81 30.95
CA HIS A 618 82.90 -58.44 29.97
C HIS A 618 81.67 -57.55 29.65
N TRP A 619 81.14 -56.85 30.65
CA TRP A 619 80.07 -55.85 30.50
C TRP A 619 80.49 -54.69 29.58
N TRP A 620 81.74 -54.23 29.66
CA TRP A 620 82.30 -53.19 28.78
C TRP A 620 82.31 -53.63 27.30
N LYS A 621 82.69 -54.88 27.00
CA LYS A 621 82.60 -55.44 25.63
C LYS A 621 81.14 -55.49 25.13
N HIS A 622 80.17 -55.74 26.02
CA HIS A 622 78.74 -55.65 25.68
C HIS A 622 78.26 -54.20 25.45
N GLN A 623 78.89 -53.21 26.09
CA GLN A 623 78.60 -51.78 25.90
C GLN A 623 78.92 -51.32 24.46
N GLN A 624 79.97 -51.86 23.84
CA GLN A 624 80.35 -51.54 22.46
C GLN A 624 79.30 -52.01 21.44
N LYS A 625 78.71 -53.21 21.61
CA LYS A 625 77.54 -53.67 20.81
C LYS A 625 76.32 -52.77 21.05
N ARG A 626 76.15 -52.23 22.26
CA ARG A 626 75.04 -51.34 22.63
C ARG A 626 75.14 -49.94 21.99
N SER A 627 76.33 -49.45 21.62
CA SER A 627 76.48 -48.23 20.82
C SER A 627 75.87 -48.37 19.41
N ARG A 628 76.02 -49.53 18.74
CA ARG A 628 75.35 -49.80 17.46
C ARG A 628 73.81 -49.79 17.62
N MET A 629 73.30 -50.29 18.74
CA MET A 629 71.87 -50.23 19.09
C MET A 629 71.40 -48.78 19.37
N LEU A 630 72.26 -47.91 19.92
CA LEU A 630 71.96 -46.49 20.11
C LEU A 630 71.80 -45.73 18.78
N CYS A 631 72.51 -46.10 17.71
CA CYS A 631 72.24 -45.57 16.36
C CYS A 631 70.83 -45.95 15.85
N VAL A 632 70.37 -47.17 16.11
CA VAL A 632 68.99 -47.61 15.76
C VAL A 632 67.95 -46.86 16.61
N LEU A 633 68.24 -46.63 17.89
CA LEU A 633 67.40 -45.77 18.75
C LEU A 633 67.45 -44.31 18.31
N GLY A 634 68.55 -43.83 17.71
CA GLY A 634 68.67 -42.54 17.04
C GLY A 634 67.75 -42.42 15.83
N LYS A 635 67.68 -43.45 14.97
CA LYS A 635 66.71 -43.52 13.87
C LYS A 635 65.26 -43.52 14.39
N ARG A 636 64.95 -44.28 15.46
CA ARG A 636 63.63 -44.22 16.13
C ARG A 636 63.36 -42.87 16.81
N ALA A 637 64.38 -42.16 17.31
CA ALA A 637 64.24 -40.81 17.85
C ALA A 637 63.98 -39.78 16.74
N ALA A 638 64.59 -39.93 15.56
CA ALA A 638 64.26 -39.14 14.38
C ALA A 638 62.81 -39.39 13.92
N GLN A 639 62.35 -40.64 13.88
CA GLN A 639 60.94 -40.96 13.63
C GLN A 639 60.00 -40.34 14.68
N ARG A 640 60.36 -40.34 15.97
CA ARG A 640 59.59 -39.64 17.02
C ARG A 640 59.61 -38.11 16.87
N ARG A 641 60.72 -37.51 16.40
CA ARG A 641 60.77 -36.08 16.06
C ARG A 641 59.87 -35.77 14.85
N LEU A 642 59.80 -36.66 13.86
CA LEU A 642 58.95 -36.51 12.69
C LEU A 642 57.47 -36.67 13.06
N LEU A 643 57.11 -37.67 13.87
CA LEU A 643 55.78 -37.79 14.49
C LEU A 643 55.45 -36.59 15.39
N GLY A 644 56.41 -36.03 16.11
CA GLY A 644 56.24 -34.80 16.88
C GLY A 644 55.97 -33.58 16.01
N ARG A 645 56.65 -33.43 14.87
CA ARG A 645 56.35 -32.40 13.85
C ARG A 645 54.96 -32.61 13.25
N LEU A 646 54.55 -33.85 12.97
CA LEU A 646 53.20 -34.18 12.49
C LEU A 646 52.12 -33.90 13.54
N GLN A 647 52.37 -34.19 14.82
CA GLN A 647 51.48 -33.78 15.91
C GLN A 647 51.42 -32.26 16.07
N GLN A 648 52.52 -31.55 15.87
CA GLN A 648 52.55 -30.08 15.90
C GLN A 648 51.84 -29.47 14.69
N SER A 649 51.98 -30.01 13.48
CA SER A 649 51.24 -29.54 12.31
C SER A 649 49.75 -29.87 12.44
N PHE A 650 49.39 -31.06 12.91
CA PHE A 650 48.00 -31.44 13.19
C PHE A 650 47.38 -30.58 14.31
N TYR A 651 48.13 -30.28 15.38
CA TYR A 651 47.69 -29.36 16.43
C TYR A 651 47.53 -27.93 15.91
N ASN A 652 48.43 -27.45 15.05
CA ASN A 652 48.31 -26.14 14.42
C ASN A 652 47.12 -26.07 13.44
N LEU A 653 46.84 -27.14 12.70
CA LEU A 653 45.70 -27.26 11.78
C LEU A 653 44.37 -27.38 12.55
N ALA A 654 44.34 -28.16 13.63
CA ALA A 654 43.22 -28.15 14.57
C ALA A 654 43.03 -26.75 15.20
N ARG A 655 44.11 -26.04 15.51
CA ARG A 655 44.07 -24.68 16.08
C ARG A 655 43.62 -23.62 15.07
N SER A 656 43.91 -23.76 13.77
CA SER A 656 43.34 -22.91 12.72
C SER A 656 41.87 -23.25 12.50
N PHE A 657 41.52 -24.52 12.36
CA PHE A 657 40.13 -25.00 12.26
C PHE A 657 39.26 -24.50 13.43
N PHE A 658 39.70 -24.65 14.68
CA PHE A 658 38.97 -24.12 15.84
C PHE A 658 38.98 -22.59 15.95
N ARG A 659 39.95 -21.88 15.33
CA ARG A 659 39.90 -20.42 15.18
C ARG A 659 38.82 -20.01 14.17
N GLU A 660 38.75 -20.67 13.01
CA GLU A 660 37.71 -20.41 12.01
C GLU A 660 36.32 -20.79 12.50
N LEU A 661 36.15 -21.96 13.11
CA LEU A 661 34.88 -22.40 13.70
C LEU A 661 34.43 -21.42 14.79
N ARG A 662 35.35 -20.90 15.62
CA ARG A 662 35.08 -19.81 16.58
C ARG A 662 34.74 -18.49 15.89
N ALA A 663 35.38 -18.15 14.77
CA ALA A 663 35.05 -16.96 13.97
C ALA A 663 33.65 -17.07 13.32
N VAL A 664 33.29 -18.23 12.75
CA VAL A 664 31.96 -18.53 12.20
C VAL A 664 30.89 -18.50 13.30
N CYS A 665 31.16 -19.08 14.48
CA CYS A 665 30.25 -18.98 15.62
C CYS A 665 30.10 -17.53 16.11
N ASN A 666 31.18 -16.76 16.17
CA ASN A 666 31.12 -15.33 16.49
C ASN A 666 30.34 -14.54 15.43
N ALA A 667 30.55 -14.80 14.14
CA ALA A 667 29.78 -14.18 13.05
C ALA A 667 28.28 -14.54 13.12
N ARG A 668 27.94 -15.80 13.43
CA ARG A 668 26.55 -16.22 13.71
C ARG A 668 25.99 -15.48 14.94
N ARG A 669 26.79 -15.28 16.00
CA ARG A 669 26.40 -14.54 17.22
C ARG A 669 26.18 -13.05 16.93
N VAL A 670 27.06 -12.42 16.15
CA VAL A 670 26.92 -11.03 15.69
C VAL A 670 25.67 -10.88 14.82
N ARG A 671 25.44 -11.76 13.83
CA ARG A 671 24.20 -11.77 13.02
C ARG A 671 22.94 -11.91 13.88
N ARG A 672 22.96 -12.75 14.93
CA ARG A 672 21.86 -12.86 15.91
C ARG A 672 21.67 -11.59 16.73
N HIS A 673 22.74 -10.95 17.22
CA HIS A 673 22.66 -9.66 17.93
C HIS A 673 22.22 -8.50 17.02
N GLU A 674 22.63 -8.49 15.74
CA GLU A 674 22.12 -7.58 14.73
C GLU A 674 20.62 -7.79 14.47
N ALA A 675 20.16 -9.04 14.36
CA ALA A 675 18.74 -9.33 14.22
C ALA A 675 17.95 -8.85 15.44
N ALA A 676 18.41 -9.17 16.65
CA ALA A 676 17.80 -8.74 17.90
C ALA A 676 17.76 -7.21 18.04
N THR A 677 18.85 -6.50 17.74
CA THR A 677 18.88 -5.03 17.77
C THR A 677 18.04 -4.39 16.66
N LYS A 678 17.93 -5.01 15.47
CA LYS A 678 16.99 -4.58 14.42
C LYS A 678 15.52 -4.77 14.84
N ILE A 679 15.20 -5.86 15.55
CA ILE A 679 13.87 -6.10 16.14
C ILE A 679 13.59 -5.08 17.25
N GLN A 680 14.50 -4.89 18.21
CA GLN A 680 14.38 -3.89 19.29
C GLN A 680 14.25 -2.46 18.75
N ARG A 681 15.00 -2.09 17.71
CA ARG A 681 14.85 -0.79 17.03
C ARG A 681 13.47 -0.66 16.39
N ARG A 682 12.98 -1.68 15.67
CA ARG A 682 11.62 -1.69 15.10
C ARG A 682 10.53 -1.56 16.17
N LEU A 683 10.63 -2.32 17.26
CA LEU A 683 9.69 -2.27 18.38
C LEU A 683 9.70 -0.88 19.03
N ARG A 684 10.88 -0.30 19.30
CA ARG A 684 11.00 1.07 19.83
C ARG A 684 10.42 2.11 18.86
N CYS A 685 10.69 2.00 17.56
CA CYS A 685 10.09 2.89 16.56
C CYS A 685 8.57 2.74 16.46
N TRP A 686 8.03 1.53 16.59
CA TRP A 686 6.59 1.28 16.59
C TRP A 686 5.92 1.82 17.86
N LEU A 687 6.51 1.58 19.04
CA LEU A 687 6.04 2.15 20.32
C LEU A 687 6.09 3.69 20.31
N MET A 688 7.16 4.28 19.78
CA MET A 688 7.26 5.73 19.59
C MET A 688 6.21 6.26 18.61
N ARG A 689 5.94 5.57 17.50
CA ARG A 689 4.86 5.95 16.56
C ARG A 689 3.48 5.81 17.19
N ARG A 690 3.19 4.72 17.90
CA ARG A 690 1.90 4.52 18.60
C ARG A 690 1.69 5.56 19.70
N ARG A 691 2.74 5.92 20.44
CA ARG A 691 2.69 7.00 21.45
C ARG A 691 2.54 8.37 20.81
N TYR A 692 3.23 8.63 19.69
CA TYR A 692 3.12 9.88 18.93
C TYR A 692 1.74 10.08 18.32
N LEU A 693 1.17 9.04 17.69
CA LEU A 693 -0.22 9.04 17.22
C LEU A 693 -1.19 9.28 18.38
N SER A 694 -1.07 8.53 19.49
CA SER A 694 -1.91 8.76 20.67
C SER A 694 -1.77 10.17 21.27
N THR A 695 -0.61 10.83 21.14
CA THR A 695 -0.51 12.27 21.46
C THR A 695 -1.11 13.18 20.40
N LEU A 696 -1.00 12.88 19.11
CA LEU A 696 -1.71 13.61 18.05
C LEU A 696 -3.23 13.51 18.21
N ASP A 697 -3.77 12.34 18.54
CA ASP A 697 -5.19 12.13 18.81
C ASP A 697 -5.66 12.95 20.03
N ARG A 698 -4.83 13.02 21.09
CA ARG A 698 -5.07 13.89 22.24
C ARG A 698 -4.99 15.37 21.86
N TYR A 699 -4.07 15.77 20.99
CA TYR A 699 -3.95 17.15 20.52
C TYR A 699 -5.08 17.54 19.55
N SER A 700 -5.57 16.65 18.69
CA SER A 700 -6.70 16.91 17.81
C SER A 700 -8.02 17.00 18.58
N VAL A 701 -8.25 16.11 19.56
CA VAL A 701 -9.38 16.22 20.49
C VAL A 701 -9.27 17.49 21.35
N ALA A 702 -8.07 17.88 21.80
CA ALA A 702 -7.86 19.14 22.52
C ALA A 702 -8.11 20.37 21.61
N ALA A 703 -7.67 20.34 20.35
CA ALA A 703 -7.92 21.40 19.38
C ALA A 703 -9.42 21.54 19.05
N GLN A 704 -10.12 20.42 18.82
CA GLN A 704 -11.58 20.43 18.63
C GLN A 704 -12.34 20.96 19.86
N ARG A 705 -11.88 20.63 21.08
CA ARG A 705 -12.42 21.23 22.33
C ARG A 705 -12.12 22.72 22.41
N GLY A 706 -10.90 23.13 22.03
CA GLY A 706 -10.49 24.54 21.94
C GLY A 706 -11.32 25.34 20.94
N GLU A 707 -11.57 24.81 19.75
CA GLU A 707 -12.47 25.41 18.75
C GLU A 707 -13.90 25.51 19.25
N LYS A 708 -14.45 24.45 19.86
CA LYS A 708 -15.81 24.48 20.43
C LYS A 708 -15.92 25.54 21.54
N ALA A 709 -14.89 25.68 22.38
CA ALA A 709 -14.80 26.75 23.37
C ALA A 709 -14.68 28.14 22.73
N ALA A 710 -13.83 28.32 21.72
CA ALA A 710 -13.64 29.58 21.01
C ALA A 710 -14.92 30.02 20.28
N ARG A 711 -15.62 29.10 19.61
CA ARG A 711 -16.94 29.34 18.99
C ARG A 711 -17.98 29.72 20.04
N LYS A 712 -18.01 29.07 21.21
CA LYS A 712 -18.90 29.43 22.33
C LYS A 712 -18.61 30.83 22.88
N ILE A 713 -17.34 31.20 23.04
CA ILE A 713 -16.91 32.54 23.48
C ILE A 713 -17.24 33.60 22.42
N ALA A 714 -17.04 33.30 21.13
CA ALA A 714 -17.41 34.19 20.02
C ALA A 714 -18.92 34.45 19.98
N LEU A 715 -19.74 33.41 20.11
CA LEU A 715 -21.20 33.53 20.20
C LEU A 715 -21.65 34.32 21.45
N GLN A 716 -20.99 34.13 22.60
CA GLN A 716 -21.24 34.94 23.80
C GLN A 716 -20.87 36.42 23.61
N ARG A 717 -19.74 36.72 22.95
CA ARG A 717 -19.35 38.10 22.59
C ARG A 717 -20.35 38.72 21.60
N ALA A 718 -20.75 38.00 20.57
CA ALA A 718 -21.76 38.46 19.62
C ALA A 718 -23.10 38.76 20.31
N ARG A 719 -23.59 37.87 21.18
CA ARG A 719 -24.81 38.11 21.98
C ARG A 719 -24.71 39.35 22.86
N ARG A 720 -23.56 39.58 23.53
CA ARG A 720 -23.34 40.82 24.31
C ARG A 720 -23.36 42.07 23.43
N LEU A 721 -22.74 42.02 22.24
CA LEU A 721 -22.76 43.14 21.29
C LEU A 721 -24.16 43.42 20.75
N PHE A 722 -24.94 42.39 20.40
CA PHE A 722 -26.32 42.56 19.96
C PHE A 722 -27.24 43.09 21.07
N ASN A 723 -27.08 42.65 22.32
CA ASN A 723 -27.82 43.19 23.45
C ASN A 723 -27.47 44.67 23.69
N GLY A 724 -26.19 45.01 23.81
CA GLY A 724 -25.75 46.39 23.99
C GLY A 724 -26.14 47.32 22.83
N TRP A 725 -26.19 46.80 21.59
CA TRP A 725 -26.70 47.53 20.43
C TRP A 725 -28.22 47.74 20.50
N ARG A 726 -28.99 46.72 20.92
CA ARG A 726 -30.44 46.82 21.15
C ARG A 726 -30.77 47.83 22.25
N GLU A 727 -30.04 47.80 23.35
CA GLU A 727 -30.14 48.76 24.46
C GLU A 727 -29.79 50.18 23.97
N SER A 728 -28.67 50.36 23.27
CA SER A 728 -28.25 51.65 22.67
C SER A 728 -29.21 52.18 21.60
N ALA A 729 -30.00 51.31 20.96
CA ALA A 729 -31.04 51.69 20.00
C ALA A 729 -32.34 52.09 20.72
N LEU A 730 -32.70 51.38 21.80
CA LEU A 730 -33.84 51.74 22.66
C LEU A 730 -33.59 53.07 23.39
N GLU A 731 -32.38 53.31 23.90
CA GLU A 731 -31.99 54.61 24.46
C GLU A 731 -32.08 55.74 23.44
N ARG A 732 -31.58 55.54 22.22
CA ARG A 732 -31.69 56.56 21.17
C ARG A 732 -33.15 56.86 20.81
N ARG A 733 -34.01 55.84 20.74
CA ARG A 733 -35.47 56.03 20.53
C ARG A 733 -36.11 56.80 21.69
N ARG A 734 -35.76 56.51 22.96
CA ARG A 734 -36.23 57.27 24.13
C ARG A 734 -35.78 58.73 24.08
N LYS A 735 -34.49 58.99 23.88
CA LYS A 735 -33.91 60.34 23.77
C LYS A 735 -34.50 61.13 22.58
N GLN A 736 -34.77 60.47 21.45
CA GLN A 736 -35.49 61.07 20.32
C GLN A 736 -36.95 61.41 20.65
N HIS A 737 -37.66 60.54 21.38
CA HIS A 737 -39.04 60.78 21.81
C HIS A 737 -39.10 61.94 22.83
N GLU A 738 -38.21 61.95 23.83
CA GLU A 738 -38.05 63.04 24.80
C GLU A 738 -37.76 64.37 24.11
N ALA A 739 -36.83 64.40 23.14
CA ALA A 739 -36.53 65.58 22.34
C ALA A 739 -37.74 66.04 21.50
N ALA A 740 -38.48 65.12 20.88
CA ALA A 740 -39.71 65.43 20.15
C ALA A 740 -40.79 66.03 21.07
N CYS A 741 -40.98 65.47 22.27
CA CYS A 741 -41.87 66.02 23.28
C CYS A 741 -41.44 67.41 23.77
N LEU A 742 -40.14 67.66 23.92
CA LEU A 742 -39.61 68.99 24.25
C LEU A 742 -39.88 70.00 23.13
N VAL A 743 -39.61 69.65 21.86
CA VAL A 743 -39.91 70.50 20.70
C VAL A 743 -41.42 70.78 20.57
N GLN A 744 -42.27 69.79 20.81
CA GLN A 744 -43.72 70.01 20.84
C GLN A 744 -44.15 70.94 21.98
N ARG A 745 -43.54 70.83 23.17
CA ARG A 745 -43.80 71.72 24.32
C ARG A 745 -43.34 73.16 24.03
N THR A 746 -42.14 73.38 23.48
CA THR A 746 -41.65 74.73 23.14
C THR A 746 -42.43 75.35 22.00
N PHE A 747 -42.80 74.59 20.97
CA PHE A 747 -43.66 75.06 19.88
C PHE A 747 -45.06 75.48 20.38
N ARG A 748 -45.70 74.67 21.23
CA ARG A 748 -46.98 75.03 21.88
C ARG A 748 -46.85 76.30 22.72
N ARG A 749 -45.77 76.44 23.51
CA ARG A 749 -45.48 77.64 24.31
C ARG A 749 -45.29 78.89 23.44
N HIS A 750 -44.53 78.80 22.34
CA HIS A 750 -44.34 79.92 21.41
C HIS A 750 -45.60 80.28 20.63
N ARG A 751 -46.46 79.31 20.25
CA ARG A 751 -47.75 79.59 19.62
C ARG A 751 -48.65 80.39 20.57
N ALA A 752 -48.77 79.97 21.83
CA ALA A 752 -49.50 80.72 22.86
C ALA A 752 -48.92 82.12 23.10
N GLN A 753 -47.59 82.26 23.18
CA GLN A 753 -46.93 83.57 23.30
C GLN A 753 -47.20 84.50 22.10
N ARG A 754 -47.21 83.98 20.87
CA ARG A 754 -47.56 84.77 19.66
C ARG A 754 -49.02 85.21 19.69
N GLN A 755 -49.94 84.34 20.10
CA GLN A 755 -51.36 84.69 20.26
C GLN A 755 -51.56 85.77 21.33
N ALA A 756 -50.94 85.63 22.51
CA ALA A 756 -50.96 86.63 23.57
C ALA A 756 -50.39 87.98 23.11
N ARG A 757 -49.24 87.99 22.42
CA ARG A 757 -48.65 89.22 21.86
C ARG A 757 -49.56 89.87 20.82
N GLY A 758 -50.24 89.10 19.97
CA GLY A 758 -51.22 89.62 19.00
C GLY A 758 -52.43 90.27 19.68
N ILE A 759 -52.93 89.71 20.78
CA ILE A 759 -54.02 90.28 21.58
C ILE A 759 -53.57 91.58 22.26
N MET A 760 -52.38 91.58 22.88
CA MET A 760 -51.82 92.78 23.53
C MET A 760 -51.53 93.92 22.54
N ALA A 761 -50.99 93.59 21.35
CA ALA A 761 -50.74 94.59 20.30
C ALA A 761 -52.04 95.22 19.79
N LYS A 762 -53.13 94.44 19.63
CA LYS A 762 -54.45 94.99 19.28
C LYS A 762 -54.98 95.95 20.35
N LYS A 763 -54.89 95.59 21.64
CA LYS A 763 -55.29 96.48 22.75
C LYS A 763 -54.44 97.75 22.81
N ALA A 764 -53.13 97.64 22.61
CA ALA A 764 -52.22 98.80 22.59
C ALA A 764 -52.52 99.76 21.43
N ALA A 765 -52.78 99.24 20.22
CA ALA A 765 -53.17 100.05 19.06
C ALA A 765 -54.53 100.74 19.27
N GLN A 766 -55.50 100.06 19.89
CA GLN A 766 -56.79 100.67 20.27
C GLN A 766 -56.61 101.81 21.28
N ALA A 767 -55.77 101.62 22.31
CA ALA A 767 -55.46 102.67 23.28
C ALA A 767 -54.73 103.87 22.64
N GLN A 768 -53.79 103.63 21.72
CA GLN A 768 -53.10 104.69 20.98
C GLN A 768 -54.05 105.47 20.07
N LEU A 769 -54.94 104.80 19.34
CA LEU A 769 -55.95 105.49 18.51
C LEU A 769 -56.84 106.42 19.35
N LEU A 770 -57.34 105.93 20.50
CA LEU A 770 -58.10 106.75 21.44
C LEU A 770 -57.30 107.95 21.97
N ALA A 771 -56.02 107.76 22.34
CA ALA A 771 -55.16 108.86 22.78
C ALA A 771 -54.95 109.92 21.67
N THR A 772 -54.77 109.50 20.42
CA THR A 772 -54.59 110.44 19.28
C THR A 772 -55.87 111.14 18.83
N ALA A 773 -57.05 110.77 19.37
CA ALA A 773 -58.32 111.43 19.05
C ALA A 773 -58.51 112.76 19.79
N TYR A 774 -57.84 112.97 20.92
CA TYR A 774 -57.98 114.16 21.78
C TYR A 774 -57.00 115.30 21.46
N GLN A 775 -56.11 115.15 20.48
CA GLN A 775 -55.12 116.17 20.12
C GLN A 775 -55.62 117.07 18.97
N LYS A 776 -55.40 118.38 19.11
CA LYS A 776 -55.97 119.41 18.22
C LYS A 776 -55.29 119.39 16.83
N PRO A 777 -55.99 119.77 15.74
CA PRO A 777 -55.52 119.49 14.38
C PRO A 777 -54.14 120.06 14.02
N LEU A 778 -53.79 121.25 14.52
CA LEU A 778 -52.56 121.96 14.15
C LEU A 778 -51.27 121.27 14.64
N GLU A 779 -51.29 120.69 15.85
CA GLU A 779 -50.16 119.89 16.36
C GLU A 779 -49.93 118.64 15.49
N ARG A 780 -51.02 118.07 14.94
CA ARG A 780 -50.96 116.92 14.04
C ARG A 780 -50.22 117.27 12.75
N CYS A 781 -50.50 118.43 12.17
CA CYS A 781 -49.79 118.93 10.98
C CYS A 781 -48.31 119.17 11.27
N PHE A 782 -47.96 119.82 12.38
CA PHE A 782 -46.55 120.07 12.74
C PHE A 782 -45.77 118.77 12.99
N ARG A 783 -46.35 117.80 13.73
CA ARG A 783 -45.72 116.48 13.94
C ARG A 783 -45.58 115.67 12.65
N GLN A 784 -46.53 115.80 11.71
CA GLN A 784 -46.41 115.19 10.38
C GLN A 784 -45.34 115.87 9.53
N TRP A 785 -45.19 117.20 9.59
CA TRP A 785 -44.12 117.93 8.92
C TRP A 785 -42.74 117.58 9.47
N GLU A 786 -42.56 117.48 10.80
CA GLU A 786 -41.31 116.95 11.38
C GLU A 786 -41.01 115.53 10.87
N ALA A 787 -42.00 114.63 10.86
CA ALA A 787 -41.82 113.26 10.42
C ALA A 787 -41.44 113.16 8.92
N VAL A 788 -42.06 113.98 8.06
CA VAL A 788 -41.74 114.03 6.61
C VAL A 788 -40.36 114.65 6.37
N ALA A 789 -40.01 115.74 7.05
CA ALA A 789 -38.69 116.37 6.94
C ALA A 789 -37.54 115.46 7.43
N LEU A 790 -37.80 114.62 8.44
CA LEU A 790 -36.86 113.58 8.88
C LEU A 790 -36.77 112.41 7.88
N LEU A 791 -37.85 112.08 7.18
CA LEU A 791 -37.86 111.03 6.17
C LEU A 791 -37.08 111.41 4.90
N GLU A 792 -37.21 112.63 4.37
CA GLU A 792 -36.44 113.05 3.18
C GLU A 792 -34.91 112.95 3.39
N LYS A 793 -34.42 113.37 4.57
CA LYS A 793 -33.00 113.23 4.94
C LYS A 793 -32.52 111.77 5.09
N SER A 794 -33.43 110.81 5.17
CA SER A 794 -33.11 109.37 5.21
C SER A 794 -33.20 108.69 3.83
N VAL A 795 -34.12 109.11 2.96
CA VAL A 795 -34.34 108.49 1.64
C VAL A 795 -33.17 108.76 0.68
N LEU A 796 -32.50 109.92 0.79
CA LEU A 796 -31.26 110.21 0.05
C LEU A 796 -30.04 109.39 0.49
N ARG A 797 -30.13 108.56 1.55
CA ARG A 797 -29.02 107.71 2.03
C ARG A 797 -29.03 106.26 1.52
N VAL A 798 -29.98 105.88 0.66
CA VAL A 798 -30.10 104.49 0.14
C VAL A 798 -30.08 104.42 -1.39
N ARG A 799 -30.39 105.50 -2.12
CA ARG A 799 -30.41 105.54 -3.60
C ARG A 799 -29.05 105.85 -4.24
N SER A 800 -28.07 104.96 -4.05
CA SER A 800 -26.80 104.99 -4.81
C SER A 800 -26.02 103.67 -4.87
N SER A 801 -26.59 102.55 -4.43
CA SER A 801 -25.95 101.21 -4.49
C SER A 801 -26.75 100.23 -5.35
N SER A 802 -26.71 100.46 -6.67
CA SER A 802 -27.18 99.52 -7.69
C SER A 802 -26.07 99.24 -8.71
N LEU A 803 -26.02 97.98 -9.20
CA LEU A 803 -25.06 97.43 -10.17
C LEU A 803 -23.63 97.19 -9.63
N ILE A 804 -22.90 96.34 -10.35
CA ILE A 804 -21.53 95.83 -10.08
C ILE A 804 -21.46 94.84 -8.90
N GLY A 805 -20.67 93.76 -9.04
CA GLY A 805 -20.50 92.71 -8.01
C GLY A 805 -20.68 91.26 -8.46
N SER A 806 -20.64 90.98 -9.77
CA SER A 806 -20.61 89.60 -10.29
C SER A 806 -19.19 89.04 -10.35
N ARG A 807 -19.07 87.70 -10.33
CA ARG A 807 -17.88 86.88 -10.62
C ARG A 807 -16.73 86.86 -9.59
N GLU A 808 -16.02 85.72 -9.65
CA GLU A 808 -14.61 85.45 -9.37
C GLU A 808 -13.99 85.95 -8.04
N ILE A 809 -13.63 85.06 -7.10
CA ILE A 809 -12.47 84.12 -7.09
C ILE A 809 -11.14 84.84 -6.77
N THR A 810 -10.45 84.38 -5.72
CA THR A 810 -9.05 84.74 -5.32
C THR A 810 -8.83 86.20 -4.81
N PRO A 811 -7.69 86.56 -4.15
CA PRO A 811 -6.41 85.86 -4.11
C PRO A 811 -5.66 85.65 -2.77
N VAL A 812 -4.92 84.53 -2.76
CA VAL A 812 -3.53 84.39 -2.32
C VAL A 812 -3.08 85.20 -1.09
N SER A 813 -3.15 84.56 0.08
CA SER A 813 -1.97 84.51 0.96
C SER A 813 -1.31 83.16 0.74
N GLY A 814 -0.08 83.12 0.23
CA GLY A 814 0.52 81.84 -0.13
C GLY A 814 2.03 81.87 -0.28
N HIS A 815 2.69 80.87 0.30
CA HIS A 815 3.99 80.41 -0.17
C HIS A 815 4.18 78.88 0.03
N ARG A 816 4.17 78.18 -1.11
CA ARG A 816 5.09 77.09 -1.51
C ARG A 816 5.66 76.14 -0.42
N LYS A 817 5.18 74.88 -0.43
CA LYS A 817 5.95 73.61 -0.27
C LYS A 817 6.76 73.38 1.05
N PRO A 818 7.24 72.15 1.34
CA PRO A 818 6.69 70.81 1.07
C PRO A 818 6.62 69.93 2.36
N ASP A 819 6.39 68.63 2.18
CA ASP A 819 6.83 67.50 3.02
C ASP A 819 6.21 67.21 4.41
N THR A 820 6.23 65.89 4.68
CA THR A 820 6.21 65.17 5.98
C THR A 820 4.87 64.63 6.53
N ALA A 821 4.88 63.29 6.62
CA ALA A 821 4.03 62.38 7.39
C ALA A 821 4.08 62.65 8.93
N PRO A 822 3.36 61.94 9.84
CA PRO A 822 2.66 60.65 9.66
C PRO A 822 1.22 60.57 10.23
N GLY A 823 0.44 59.51 10.00
CA GLY A 823 0.64 58.32 9.16
C GLY A 823 0.04 57.04 9.78
N SER A 824 0.13 55.91 9.07
CA SER A 824 -0.18 54.53 9.51
C SER A 824 -1.67 54.15 9.74
N LYS A 825 -2.18 53.00 9.28
CA LYS A 825 -1.64 51.93 8.40
C LYS A 825 -2.80 51.06 7.84
N ILE A 826 -2.58 50.50 6.64
CA ILE A 826 -2.88 49.12 6.16
C ILE A 826 -4.19 48.45 6.65
N GLY A 827 -5.05 47.90 5.79
CA GLY A 827 -4.96 47.67 4.34
C GLY A 827 -5.58 46.31 3.96
N LYS A 828 -6.22 46.21 2.79
CA LYS A 828 -6.86 44.97 2.29
C LYS A 828 -5.88 44.09 1.49
N MET A 829 -6.19 42.79 1.39
CA MET A 829 -5.60 41.89 0.38
C MET A 829 -6.16 42.18 -1.03
N PRO A 830 -5.37 41.85 -2.07
CA PRO A 830 -5.84 41.28 -3.32
C PRO A 830 -5.40 39.80 -3.48
N THR A 831 -5.82 39.14 -4.56
CA THR A 831 -5.73 37.68 -4.82
C THR A 831 -5.47 37.34 -6.30
N LEU A 832 -5.22 36.05 -6.60
CA LEU A 832 -5.06 35.40 -7.94
C LEU A 832 -3.66 35.61 -8.57
N GLU A 833 -2.90 34.60 -9.05
CA GLU A 833 -3.16 33.56 -10.09
C GLU A 833 -3.39 34.17 -11.49
N GLU A 834 -2.76 33.72 -12.60
CA GLU A 834 -1.60 32.81 -12.79
C GLU A 834 -0.70 33.37 -13.96
N VAL A 835 0.03 32.72 -14.89
CA VAL A 835 0.25 31.32 -15.34
C VAL A 835 1.64 31.18 -16.03
N SER A 836 2.11 29.95 -16.26
CA SER A 836 3.15 29.48 -17.23
C SER A 836 4.60 30.02 -17.23
N SER A 837 5.54 29.14 -16.87
CA SER A 837 6.75 28.78 -17.64
C SER A 837 7.19 27.36 -17.24
#